data_AF-A0A0E9NFL6-F1
#
_entry.id   AF-A0A0E9NFL6-F1
#
_cell.length_a   1.000
_cell.length_b   1.000
_cell.length_c   1.000
_cell.angle_alpha   90.00
_cell.angle_beta   90.00
_cell.angle_gamma   90.00
#
_symmetry.space_group_name_H-M   'P 1'
#
loop_
_entity.id
_entity.type
_entity.pdbx_description
1 polymer ?
#
loop_
_entity_poly.entity_id
_entity_poly.type
_entity_poly.pdbx_seq_one_letter_code
_entity_poly.pdbx_strand_id
1 'polypeptide(L)'
;MSAGPLLAQYLALIKTANDTKNSQSISSLFIFDPNTPGYPDLRRELLQTNANVVEDLCDNLDQGGSRAFGNLVYGYLTFMKNCDYSSEVSVFEHYSKLMNQLHAAYGNDAGFLNTLVMRMARWYAELSIAADQMTGNRALGNTEKAATLLQRMHPHICQVPSKRSAAYHVANLLFRLYFRLRKTTLMGTTMESIRSQITKIEGYPLSQIVEYRYYQGRYELSRNQFPTAREHLLWAFNNCMDASVRNRRLILIYLTAAGLVIGMLPREDLLRRYNLAEYFSPLIHAQRKGDFALHALTIEMHKAWYLRSGVYLILRDRLQLLLFRSLFRRTHILTKNRTPKGNQVWFDDLLAVTRLSTQRAADAVRSIGCTPDDEPEWDILDVEAMAANLVDQGYIKGTIHSSRKIMVVAKDLHDAFPKRISPFTCKIPTPGPPTEDAINPVATLKGQQGILQVNDQQHHRQYKDRQHERRSSIHPSNGLNWLTSLSDTVLESIPNPAAVLDTPKSSFISNAKSFASGGFGGICAVLVGHPFDLVKVRMQTAAPGVYKGALDVVKQTIAKSGATGLYAGVGAPLAGVTPIFAVSFWGYDVGKRLVRQYHGYDEKAQLSTTDMAIAGFFSAVPMTILTAPFERVKVLLQIQGSGSEKKYNGSFDVMRKLYQEGGLRSVFRGSFATLARDGPGSAAYFATYEILKKKLTPEDAEAPPLSAIIMAGGSAGIAMWTLVFPIDTIKSQLQSGEARSLSQVCSTLYRNGGLSLRTRLRSPVLSLLVVSWTPLFKCRNIYPVCLSFISVWSKRRFLVSDVMDDSVGDLHYA
;
A
#
# COMPACT_ATOMS: atom_id res chain seq x y z
N MET A 1 57.15 -6.20 7.70
CA MET A 1 56.89 -5.43 8.94
C MET A 1 55.97 -6.27 9.80
N SER A 2 56.42 -6.66 10.98
CA SER A 2 55.63 -7.42 11.96
C SER A 2 54.45 -6.60 12.47
N ALA A 3 53.39 -7.27 12.93
CA ALA A 3 52.32 -6.62 13.68
C ALA A 3 52.91 -5.86 14.88
N GLY A 4 52.36 -4.69 15.20
CA GLY A 4 52.70 -4.03 16.45
C GLY A 4 52.15 -4.79 17.68
N PRO A 5 52.66 -4.49 18.88
CA PRO A 5 52.35 -5.25 20.10
C PRO A 5 50.90 -5.08 20.55
N LEU A 6 50.26 -3.92 20.35
CA LEU A 6 48.89 -3.68 20.79
C LEU A 6 47.89 -4.43 19.91
N LEU A 7 48.12 -4.45 18.60
CA LEU A 7 47.31 -5.20 17.65
C LEU A 7 47.38 -6.71 17.93
N ALA A 8 48.58 -7.23 18.16
CA ALA A 8 48.77 -8.65 18.49
C ALA A 8 48.06 -9.03 19.81
N GLN A 9 48.17 -8.17 20.84
CA GLN A 9 47.48 -8.38 22.11
C GLN A 9 45.95 -8.34 21.95
N TYR A 10 45.44 -7.37 21.18
CA TYR A 10 44.00 -7.25 20.92
C TYR A 10 43.44 -8.47 20.19
N LEU A 11 44.13 -8.96 19.15
CA LEU A 11 43.73 -10.15 18.42
C LEU A 11 43.79 -11.43 19.28
N ALA A 12 44.76 -11.54 20.19
CA ALA A 12 44.83 -12.64 21.16
C ALA A 12 43.63 -12.64 22.12
N LEU A 13 43.18 -11.47 22.57
CA LEU A 13 41.97 -11.34 23.40
C LEU A 13 40.70 -11.71 22.61
N ILE A 14 40.59 -11.26 21.36
CA ILE A 14 39.48 -11.65 20.47
C ILE A 14 39.46 -13.16 20.26
N LYS A 15 40.61 -13.77 19.97
CA LYS A 15 40.73 -15.21 19.77
C LYS A 15 40.29 -15.98 21.00
N THR A 16 40.77 -15.58 22.18
CA THR A 16 40.37 -16.19 23.46
C THR A 16 38.86 -16.07 23.70
N ALA A 17 38.28 -14.91 23.40
CA ALA A 17 36.84 -14.68 23.54
C ALA A 17 36.01 -15.52 22.55
N ASN A 18 36.51 -15.71 21.32
CA ASN A 18 35.92 -16.57 20.30
C ASN A 18 35.97 -18.05 20.69
N ASP A 19 37.14 -18.52 21.13
CA ASP A 19 37.36 -19.91 21.55
C ASP A 19 36.48 -20.27 22.76
N THR A 20 36.30 -19.34 23.71
CA THR A 20 35.41 -19.50 24.86
C THR A 20 33.92 -19.27 24.55
N LYS A 21 33.59 -18.79 23.34
CA LYS A 21 32.23 -18.42 22.89
C LYS A 21 31.50 -17.51 23.88
N ASN A 22 32.21 -16.63 24.58
CA ASN A 22 31.63 -15.74 25.57
C ASN A 22 31.04 -14.48 24.90
N SER A 23 29.71 -14.39 24.87
CA SER A 23 28.99 -13.29 24.24
C SER A 23 29.28 -11.90 24.81
N GLN A 24 29.52 -11.79 26.11
CA GLN A 24 29.79 -10.50 26.75
C GLN A 24 31.21 -10.04 26.45
N SER A 25 32.19 -10.94 26.58
CA SER A 25 33.60 -10.64 26.32
C SER A 25 33.83 -10.21 24.86
N ILE A 26 33.24 -10.92 23.89
CA ILE A 26 33.32 -10.52 22.47
C ILE A 26 32.68 -9.14 22.28
N SER A 27 31.47 -8.92 22.82
CA SER A 27 30.81 -7.63 22.64
C SER A 27 31.58 -6.46 23.27
N SER A 28 32.31 -6.66 24.37
CA SER A 28 33.12 -5.60 24.98
C SER A 28 34.34 -5.21 24.15
N LEU A 29 34.90 -6.13 23.36
CA LEU A 29 36.09 -5.89 22.55
C LEU A 29 35.82 -5.04 21.30
N PHE A 30 34.60 -5.07 20.76
CA PHE A 30 34.20 -4.26 19.59
C PHE A 30 33.78 -2.84 20.02
N ILE A 31 34.76 -1.97 20.25
CA ILE A 31 34.55 -0.58 20.71
C ILE A 31 34.24 0.33 19.52
N PHE A 32 33.25 1.22 19.64
CA PHE A 32 32.85 2.11 18.55
C PHE A 32 32.97 3.60 18.86
N ASP A 33 33.11 3.96 20.14
CA ASP A 33 33.35 5.33 20.56
C ASP A 33 34.87 5.61 20.51
N PRO A 34 35.32 6.56 19.66
CA PRO A 34 36.73 6.86 19.50
C PRO A 34 37.39 7.42 20.76
N ASN A 35 36.62 7.91 21.74
CA ASN A 35 37.12 8.47 22.99
C ASN A 35 37.39 7.41 24.07
N THR A 36 37.03 6.15 23.80
CA THR A 36 37.25 5.06 24.76
C THR A 36 38.76 4.82 24.96
N PRO A 37 39.25 4.68 26.21
CA PRO A 37 40.67 4.38 26.47
C PRO A 37 41.16 3.16 25.67
N GLY A 38 42.35 3.27 25.08
CA GLY A 38 42.96 2.23 24.22
C GLY A 38 42.55 2.26 22.75
N TYR A 39 41.41 2.86 22.40
CA TYR A 39 40.97 2.99 21.00
C TYR A 39 41.91 3.87 20.15
N PRO A 40 42.32 5.08 20.60
CA PRO A 40 43.20 5.95 19.82
C PRO A 40 44.59 5.33 19.58
N ASP A 41 45.12 4.61 20.57
CA ASP A 41 46.44 3.98 20.49
C ASP A 41 46.44 2.80 19.52
N LEU A 42 45.41 1.94 19.60
CA LEU A 42 45.23 0.85 18.63
C LEU A 42 45.02 1.39 17.21
N ARG A 43 44.25 2.48 17.05
CA ARG A 43 44.06 3.14 15.74
C ARG A 43 45.36 3.69 15.18
N ARG A 44 46.21 4.31 16.01
CA ARG A 44 47.52 4.85 15.60
C ARG A 44 48.43 3.74 15.08
N GLU A 45 48.46 2.60 15.76
CA GLU A 45 49.23 1.42 15.33
C GLU A 45 48.68 0.79 14.03
N LEU A 46 47.36 0.72 13.87
CA LEU A 46 46.70 0.24 12.64
C LEU A 46 47.01 1.12 11.42
N LEU A 47 47.14 2.44 11.61
CA LEU A 47 47.50 3.37 10.53
C LEU A 47 48.93 3.10 10.01
N GLN A 48 49.84 2.63 10.87
CA GLN A 48 51.22 2.30 10.52
C GLN A 48 51.38 0.87 9.99
N THR A 49 50.37 0.00 10.16
CA THR A 49 50.42 -1.41 9.75
C THR A 49 49.85 -1.61 8.34
N ASN A 50 50.53 -2.46 7.53
CA ASN A 50 50.08 -2.82 6.18
C ASN A 50 48.79 -3.66 6.20
N ALA A 51 47.87 -3.40 5.28
CA ALA A 51 46.55 -4.06 5.23
C ALA A 51 46.64 -5.59 5.10
N ASN A 52 47.51 -6.09 4.21
CA ASN A 52 47.70 -7.53 4.00
C ASN A 52 48.14 -8.26 5.27
N VAL A 53 48.99 -7.62 6.09
CA VAL A 53 49.44 -8.20 7.36
C VAL A 53 48.28 -8.30 8.36
N VAL A 54 47.38 -7.32 8.39
CA VAL A 54 46.20 -7.35 9.25
C VAL A 54 45.21 -8.42 8.79
N GLU A 55 45.04 -8.59 7.48
CA GLU A 55 44.20 -9.64 6.90
C GLU A 55 44.72 -11.05 7.25
N ASP A 56 46.00 -11.31 7.03
CA ASP A 56 46.64 -12.60 7.37
C ASP A 56 46.50 -12.94 8.87
N LEU A 57 46.59 -11.95 9.76
CA LEU A 57 46.41 -12.15 11.19
C LEU A 57 44.96 -12.46 11.57
N CYS A 58 44.00 -11.83 10.90
CA CYS A 58 42.58 -12.08 11.14
C CYS A 58 42.14 -13.45 10.61
N ASP A 59 42.73 -13.94 9.52
CA ASP A 59 42.49 -15.28 8.98
C ASP A 59 42.88 -16.40 9.97
N ASN A 60 43.83 -16.14 10.86
CA ASN A 60 44.30 -17.08 11.90
C ASN A 60 43.40 -17.14 13.15
N LEU A 61 42.28 -16.40 13.18
CA LEU A 61 41.35 -16.38 14.31
C LEU A 61 40.36 -17.55 14.33
N ASP A 62 40.13 -18.20 13.18
CA ASP A 62 39.09 -19.23 13.03
C ASP A 62 39.67 -20.65 13.06
N GLN A 63 39.42 -21.40 14.14
CA GLN A 63 39.76 -22.82 14.25
C GLN A 63 38.63 -23.67 13.64
N GLY A 64 38.49 -23.72 12.30
CA GLY A 64 37.45 -24.56 11.68
C GLY A 64 37.04 -24.26 10.23
N GLY A 65 37.82 -23.51 9.46
CA GLY A 65 37.62 -23.36 8.01
C GLY A 65 36.55 -22.35 7.55
N SER A 66 35.69 -21.82 8.44
CA SER A 66 34.83 -20.68 8.12
C SER A 66 35.55 -19.37 8.43
N ARG A 67 36.00 -18.64 7.40
CA ARG A 67 36.69 -17.33 7.53
C ARG A 67 35.77 -16.16 7.93
N ALA A 68 34.53 -16.46 8.33
CA ALA A 68 33.49 -15.45 8.44
C ALA A 68 33.68 -14.54 9.66
N PHE A 69 34.19 -15.07 10.78
CA PHE A 69 34.47 -14.27 11.97
C PHE A 69 35.79 -13.50 11.83
N GLY A 70 36.83 -14.09 11.23
CA GLY A 70 38.04 -13.36 10.81
C GLY A 70 37.72 -12.16 9.92
N ASN A 71 36.85 -12.34 8.92
CA ASN A 71 36.37 -11.25 8.04
C ASN A 71 35.61 -10.13 8.79
N LEU A 72 34.85 -10.48 9.84
CA LEU A 72 34.19 -9.49 10.70
C LEU A 72 35.20 -8.66 11.49
N VAL A 73 36.23 -9.32 12.04
CA VAL A 73 37.29 -8.64 12.81
C VAL A 73 38.12 -7.75 11.89
N TYR A 74 38.53 -8.25 10.72
CA TYR A 74 39.22 -7.45 9.70
C TYR A 74 38.37 -6.25 9.25
N GLY A 75 37.07 -6.46 9.04
CA GLY A 75 36.10 -5.43 8.75
C GLY A 75 36.03 -4.33 9.81
N TYR A 76 36.04 -4.74 11.08
CA TYR A 76 36.03 -3.82 12.21
C TYR A 76 37.33 -3.02 12.31
N LEU A 77 38.50 -3.65 12.14
CA LEU A 77 39.78 -2.95 12.13
C LEU A 77 39.88 -1.97 10.94
N THR A 78 39.33 -2.33 9.80
CA THR A 78 39.21 -1.45 8.63
C THR A 78 38.28 -0.26 8.91
N PHE A 79 37.15 -0.49 9.59
CA PHE A 79 36.29 0.58 10.10
C PHE A 79 37.07 1.51 11.04
N MET A 80 37.79 0.98 12.03
CA MET A 80 38.59 1.79 12.96
C MET A 80 39.64 2.64 12.24
N LYS A 81 40.34 2.05 11.26
CA LYS A 81 41.40 2.71 10.50
C LYS A 81 40.85 3.84 9.62
N ASN A 82 39.83 3.55 8.82
CA ASN A 82 39.39 4.41 7.72
C ASN A 82 38.20 5.32 8.04
N CYS A 83 37.47 5.07 9.15
CA CYS A 83 36.28 5.86 9.47
C CYS A 83 36.68 7.31 9.81
N ASP A 84 36.03 8.25 9.12
CA ASP A 84 36.05 9.65 9.49
C ASP A 84 34.91 9.93 10.47
N TYR A 85 35.25 10.36 11.68
CA TYR A 85 34.31 10.66 12.76
C TYR A 85 33.80 12.10 12.70
N SER A 86 34.25 12.91 11.73
CA SER A 86 33.78 14.28 11.54
C SER A 86 32.33 14.36 11.03
N SER A 87 31.85 13.30 10.35
CA SER A 87 30.55 13.26 9.70
C SER A 87 29.83 11.95 9.97
N GLU A 88 28.62 12.02 10.55
CA GLU A 88 27.77 10.86 10.85
C GLU A 88 27.41 10.05 9.59
N VAL A 89 27.38 10.71 8.42
CA VAL A 89 27.13 10.04 7.13
C VAL A 89 28.27 9.10 6.77
N SER A 90 29.52 9.57 6.94
CA SER A 90 30.71 8.76 6.69
C SER A 90 30.78 7.58 7.67
N VAL A 91 30.48 7.83 8.95
CA VAL A 91 30.39 6.78 9.97
C VAL A 91 29.33 5.76 9.58
N PHE A 92 28.14 6.20 9.14
CA PHE A 92 27.06 5.31 8.70
C PHE A 92 27.47 4.42 7.53
N GLU A 93 28.14 4.97 6.52
CA GLU A 93 28.56 4.19 5.34
C GLU A 93 29.58 3.10 5.70
N HIS A 94 30.60 3.43 6.49
CA HIS A 94 31.59 2.47 6.95
C HIS A 94 30.96 1.43 7.89
N TYR A 95 30.06 1.88 8.78
CA TYR A 95 29.37 0.99 9.71
C TYR A 95 28.39 0.04 8.99
N SER A 96 27.76 0.50 7.91
CA SER A 96 26.89 -0.32 7.07
C SER A 96 27.66 -1.47 6.40
N LYS A 97 28.90 -1.22 5.94
CA LYS A 97 29.79 -2.28 5.44
C LYS A 97 30.11 -3.30 6.53
N LEU A 98 30.46 -2.82 7.72
CA LEU A 98 30.72 -3.67 8.89
C LEU A 98 29.48 -4.50 9.29
N MET A 99 28.28 -3.92 9.28
CA MET A 99 27.04 -4.64 9.57
C MET A 99 26.75 -5.75 8.56
N ASN A 100 27.14 -5.59 7.28
CA ASN A 100 27.04 -6.68 6.30
C ASN A 100 28.03 -7.81 6.58
N GLN A 101 29.24 -7.50 7.03
CA GLN A 101 30.21 -8.52 7.47
C GLN A 101 29.72 -9.25 8.73
N LEU A 102 29.11 -8.53 9.67
CA LEU A 102 28.47 -9.14 10.85
C LEU A 102 27.35 -10.10 10.43
N HIS A 103 26.51 -9.71 9.48
CA HIS A 103 25.46 -10.58 8.95
C HIS A 103 26.07 -11.86 8.33
N ALA A 104 27.15 -11.74 7.56
CA ALA A 104 27.84 -12.90 7.00
C ALA A 104 28.47 -13.81 8.08
N ALA A 105 29.08 -13.23 9.12
CA ALA A 105 29.63 -13.96 10.27
C ALA A 105 28.56 -14.62 11.13
N TYR A 106 27.34 -14.10 11.12
CA TYR A 106 26.23 -14.59 11.91
C TYR A 106 25.53 -15.76 11.23
N GLY A 107 26.28 -16.84 10.97
CA GLY A 107 25.80 -18.14 10.47
C GLY A 107 25.11 -18.99 11.55
N ASN A 108 24.72 -20.24 11.26
CA ASN A 108 23.84 -21.05 12.13
C ASN A 108 24.35 -21.23 13.58
N ASP A 109 25.64 -21.42 13.81
CA ASP A 109 26.20 -21.69 15.14
C ASP A 109 26.73 -20.44 15.87
N ALA A 110 26.45 -19.25 15.33
CA ALA A 110 26.99 -17.97 15.82
C ALA A 110 26.13 -17.31 16.94
N GLY A 111 25.40 -18.10 17.74
CA GLY A 111 24.56 -17.57 18.82
C GLY A 111 25.35 -16.78 19.88
N PHE A 112 26.65 -17.08 20.03
CA PHE A 112 27.55 -16.34 20.90
C PHE A 112 27.71 -14.86 20.50
N LEU A 113 27.38 -14.48 19.26
CA LEU A 113 27.43 -13.08 18.80
C LEU A 113 26.15 -12.28 19.14
N ASN A 114 25.12 -12.86 19.78
CA ASN A 114 23.84 -12.18 20.01
C ASN A 114 23.98 -10.83 20.71
N THR A 115 24.83 -10.73 21.75
CA THR A 115 25.06 -9.47 22.48
C THR A 115 25.66 -8.40 21.57
N LEU A 116 26.64 -8.78 20.73
CA LEU A 116 27.24 -7.89 19.75
C LEU A 116 26.20 -7.46 18.70
N VAL A 117 25.43 -8.38 18.14
CA VAL A 117 24.35 -8.09 17.17
C VAL A 117 23.32 -7.13 17.75
N MET A 118 22.85 -7.35 18.97
CA MET A 118 21.86 -6.46 19.61
C MET A 118 22.41 -5.05 19.82
N ARG A 119 23.67 -4.92 20.25
CA ARG A 119 24.34 -3.64 20.47
C ARG A 119 24.58 -2.90 19.14
N MET A 120 25.13 -3.61 18.16
CA MET A 120 25.43 -3.05 16.84
C MET A 120 24.17 -2.67 16.07
N ALA A 121 23.13 -3.51 16.10
CA ALA A 121 21.84 -3.21 15.45
C ALA A 121 21.18 -1.96 16.05
N ARG A 122 21.27 -1.76 17.37
CA ARG A 122 20.76 -0.56 18.03
C ARG A 122 21.50 0.68 17.54
N TRP A 123 22.84 0.64 17.58
CA TRP A 123 23.65 1.77 17.15
C TRP A 123 23.47 2.06 15.66
N TYR A 124 23.32 1.03 14.82
CA TYR A 124 23.02 1.18 13.40
C TYR A 124 21.71 1.92 13.14
N ALA A 125 20.66 1.60 13.91
CA ALA A 125 19.38 2.29 13.83
C ALA A 125 19.51 3.77 14.25
N GLU A 126 20.20 4.04 15.36
CA GLU A 126 20.47 5.40 15.87
C GLU A 126 21.26 6.23 14.84
N LEU A 127 22.36 5.68 14.33
CA LEU A 127 23.24 6.32 13.36
C LEU A 127 22.55 6.56 12.02
N SER A 128 21.69 5.64 11.56
CA SER A 128 20.92 5.82 10.32
C SER A 128 19.99 7.04 10.37
N ILE A 129 19.42 7.30 11.55
CA ILE A 129 18.52 8.42 11.80
C ILE A 129 19.31 9.73 11.85
N ALA A 130 20.44 9.72 12.55
CA ALA A 130 21.30 10.89 12.69
C ALA A 130 21.90 11.33 11.34
N ALA A 131 22.38 10.36 10.53
CA ALA A 131 22.85 10.61 9.17
C ALA A 131 21.78 11.19 8.22
N ASP A 132 20.53 10.72 8.30
CA ASP A 132 19.42 11.30 7.52
C ASP A 132 19.05 12.71 8.00
N GLN A 133 19.17 13.00 9.29
CA GLN A 133 18.97 14.34 9.85
C GLN A 133 20.07 15.31 9.37
N MET A 134 21.33 14.90 9.40
CA MET A 134 22.47 15.71 8.98
C MET A 134 22.41 16.08 7.48
N THR A 135 21.92 15.16 6.65
CA THR A 135 21.78 15.39 5.19
C THR A 135 20.50 16.16 4.81
N GLY A 136 19.58 16.41 5.75
CA GLY A 136 18.26 16.97 5.45
C GLY A 136 17.41 16.07 4.56
N ASN A 137 17.75 14.77 4.45
CA ASN A 137 17.14 13.87 3.48
C ASN A 137 15.72 13.46 3.91
N ARG A 138 14.70 14.13 3.34
CA ARG A 138 13.28 13.83 3.60
C ARG A 138 12.87 12.41 3.17
N ALA A 139 13.62 11.77 2.29
CA ALA A 139 13.34 10.40 1.83
C ALA A 139 13.79 9.32 2.83
N LEU A 140 14.57 9.68 3.86
CA LEU A 140 15.07 8.75 4.90
C LEU A 140 15.84 7.55 4.30
N GLY A 141 16.71 7.82 3.32
CA GLY A 141 17.38 6.78 2.55
C GLY A 141 18.31 5.91 3.39
N ASN A 142 18.98 6.46 4.40
CA ASN A 142 19.89 5.71 5.26
C ASN A 142 19.10 4.86 6.27
N THR A 143 18.02 5.41 6.84
CA THR A 143 17.06 4.67 7.68
C THR A 143 16.48 3.47 6.92
N GLU A 144 16.17 3.64 5.63
CA GLU A 144 15.67 2.55 4.78
C GLU A 144 16.72 1.45 4.53
N LYS A 145 17.97 1.83 4.27
CA LYS A 145 19.09 0.86 4.16
C LYS A 145 19.22 0.05 5.46
N ALA A 146 19.16 0.71 6.61
CA ALA A 146 19.28 0.06 7.90
C ALA A 146 18.13 -0.92 8.18
N ALA A 147 16.89 -0.49 7.93
CA ALA A 147 15.71 -1.34 8.08
C ALA A 147 15.76 -2.57 7.16
N THR A 148 16.26 -2.41 5.93
CA THR A 148 16.37 -3.50 4.95
C THR A 148 17.37 -4.56 5.40
N LEU A 149 18.52 -4.17 5.92
CA LEU A 149 19.53 -5.11 6.42
C LEU A 149 19.02 -5.87 7.65
N LEU A 150 18.45 -5.17 8.63
CA LEU A 150 17.90 -5.81 9.83
C LEU A 150 16.75 -6.77 9.49
N GLN A 151 15.91 -6.43 8.51
CA GLN A 151 14.83 -7.30 8.05
C GLN A 151 15.35 -8.55 7.35
N ARG A 152 16.51 -8.49 6.67
CA ARG A 152 17.16 -9.69 6.10
C ARG A 152 17.71 -10.62 7.20
N MET A 153 18.23 -10.05 8.29
CA MET A 153 18.77 -10.81 9.42
C MET A 153 17.68 -11.45 10.30
N HIS A 154 16.55 -10.76 10.49
CA HIS A 154 15.55 -11.13 11.48
C HIS A 154 14.91 -12.53 11.31
N PRO A 155 14.51 -12.98 10.09
CA PRO A 155 13.96 -14.33 9.91
C PRO A 155 14.94 -15.42 10.35
N HIS A 156 16.23 -15.27 10.04
CA HIS A 156 17.27 -16.20 10.45
C HIS A 156 17.44 -16.26 11.98
N ILE A 157 17.31 -15.10 12.66
CA ILE A 157 17.34 -15.02 14.13
C ILE A 157 16.19 -15.82 14.75
N CYS A 158 15.00 -15.74 14.15
CA CYS A 158 13.81 -16.44 14.65
C CYS A 158 13.93 -17.96 14.47
N GLN A 159 14.45 -18.40 13.33
CA GLN A 159 14.56 -19.83 12.99
C GLN A 159 15.52 -20.57 13.94
N VAL A 160 16.71 -20.02 14.20
CA VAL A 160 17.78 -20.73 14.92
C VAL A 160 17.67 -20.56 16.44
N PRO A 161 17.52 -21.64 17.23
CA PRO A 161 17.31 -21.57 18.68
C PRO A 161 18.38 -20.78 19.46
N SER A 162 19.67 -20.94 19.12
CA SER A 162 20.78 -20.24 19.79
C SER A 162 20.76 -18.71 19.58
N LYS A 163 20.06 -18.23 18.55
CA LYS A 163 19.96 -16.81 18.18
C LYS A 163 18.69 -16.13 18.71
N ARG A 164 17.69 -16.93 19.07
CA ARG A 164 16.35 -16.46 19.41
C ARG A 164 16.33 -15.40 20.49
N SER A 165 17.32 -15.32 21.39
CA SER A 165 17.40 -14.29 22.44
C SER A 165 17.48 -12.86 21.88
N ALA A 166 17.91 -12.67 20.62
CA ALA A 166 17.96 -11.38 19.94
C ALA A 166 16.68 -11.02 19.15
N ALA A 167 15.73 -11.96 19.01
CA ALA A 167 14.58 -11.83 18.10
C ALA A 167 13.71 -10.60 18.41
N TYR A 168 13.21 -10.49 19.65
CA TYR A 168 12.35 -9.37 20.05
C TYR A 168 13.09 -8.03 20.04
N HIS A 169 14.38 -8.01 20.37
CA HIS A 169 15.19 -6.79 20.32
C HIS A 169 15.30 -6.25 18.88
N VAL A 170 15.68 -7.10 17.93
CA VAL A 170 15.79 -6.70 16.51
C VAL A 170 14.42 -6.36 15.93
N ALA A 171 13.36 -7.10 16.29
CA ALA A 171 12.00 -6.81 15.87
C ALA A 171 11.53 -5.42 16.35
N ASN A 172 11.79 -5.07 17.61
CA ASN A 172 11.41 -3.77 18.16
C ASN A 172 12.15 -2.62 17.48
N LEU A 173 13.44 -2.81 17.16
CA LEU A 173 14.22 -1.85 16.37
C LEU A 173 13.63 -1.69 14.95
N LEU A 174 13.30 -2.79 14.28
CA LEU A 174 12.62 -2.76 12.99
C LEU A 174 11.29 -2.02 13.05
N PHE A 175 10.48 -2.24 14.09
CA PHE A 175 9.22 -1.53 14.28
C PHE A 175 9.42 -0.03 14.46
N ARG A 176 10.41 0.40 15.25
CA ARG A 176 10.80 1.82 15.38
C ARG A 176 11.09 2.43 14.00
N LEU A 177 11.92 1.75 13.21
CA LEU A 177 12.31 2.21 11.86
C LEU A 177 11.11 2.23 10.91
N TYR A 178 10.25 1.21 10.91
CA TYR A 178 9.06 1.15 10.05
C TYR A 178 8.04 2.24 10.36
N PHE A 179 7.83 2.57 11.64
CA PHE A 179 6.98 3.70 12.01
C PHE A 179 7.58 5.03 11.51
N ARG A 180 8.90 5.22 11.61
CA ARG A 180 9.58 6.42 11.09
C ARG A 180 9.49 6.52 9.56
N LEU A 181 9.68 5.40 8.85
CA LEU A 181 9.56 5.30 7.39
C LEU A 181 8.10 5.38 6.89
N ARG A 182 7.11 5.31 7.79
CA ARG A 182 5.67 5.17 7.47
C ARG A 182 5.35 3.90 6.66
N LYS A 183 6.12 2.82 6.86
CA LYS A 183 5.95 1.51 6.20
C LYS A 183 5.41 0.45 7.17
N THR A 184 4.28 0.73 7.82
CA THR A 184 3.70 -0.16 8.86
C THR A 184 3.27 -1.52 8.32
N THR A 185 2.99 -1.66 7.02
CA THR A 185 2.64 -2.94 6.39
C THR A 185 3.74 -4.00 6.52
N LEU A 186 5.02 -3.60 6.51
CA LEU A 186 6.16 -4.50 6.62
C LEU A 186 6.23 -5.20 7.98
N MET A 187 5.68 -4.59 9.02
CA MET A 187 5.65 -5.16 10.38
C MET A 187 4.97 -6.53 10.43
N GLY A 188 3.97 -6.77 9.57
CA GLY A 188 3.26 -8.05 9.51
C GLY A 188 4.20 -9.21 9.22
N THR A 189 5.21 -9.01 8.36
CA THR A 189 6.19 -10.06 8.02
C THR A 189 7.11 -10.40 9.18
N THR A 190 7.58 -9.39 9.91
CA THR A 190 8.39 -9.54 11.12
C THR A 190 7.59 -10.22 12.24
N MET A 191 6.32 -9.84 12.42
CA MET A 191 5.42 -10.46 13.41
C MET A 191 5.15 -11.94 13.08
N GLU A 192 4.90 -12.26 11.81
CA GLU A 192 4.64 -13.65 11.38
C GLU A 192 5.90 -14.53 11.53
N SER A 193 7.08 -13.97 11.30
CA SER A 193 8.36 -14.67 11.53
C SER A 193 8.53 -15.07 13.00
N ILE A 194 8.14 -14.20 13.93
CA ILE A 194 8.15 -14.52 15.37
C ILE A 194 7.08 -15.54 15.69
N ARG A 195 5.83 -15.32 15.24
CA ARG A 195 4.69 -16.19 15.54
C ARG A 195 4.91 -17.63 15.07
N SER A 196 5.51 -17.81 13.90
CA SER A 196 5.74 -19.13 13.31
C SER A 196 6.89 -19.90 13.96
N GLN A 197 7.91 -19.21 14.48
CA GLN A 197 9.15 -19.86 14.96
C GLN A 197 9.28 -19.88 16.49
N ILE A 198 8.64 -18.96 17.21
CA ILE A 198 8.78 -18.76 18.65
C ILE A 198 7.45 -19.10 19.34
N THR A 199 7.38 -20.30 19.90
CA THR A 199 6.17 -20.83 20.55
C THR A 199 6.07 -20.46 22.04
N LYS A 200 7.20 -20.22 22.71
CA LYS A 200 7.25 -19.86 24.14
C LYS A 200 7.85 -18.46 24.32
N ILE A 201 7.18 -17.63 25.13
CA ILE A 201 7.59 -16.26 25.46
C ILE A 201 8.52 -16.24 26.70
N GLU A 202 8.63 -17.37 27.41
CA GLU A 202 9.50 -17.52 28.58
C GLU A 202 10.99 -17.40 28.20
N GLY A 203 11.77 -16.70 29.02
CA GLY A 203 13.21 -16.48 28.78
C GLY A 203 13.57 -15.15 28.13
N TYR A 204 12.59 -14.33 27.74
CA TYR A 204 12.83 -13.00 27.20
C TYR A 204 12.68 -11.89 28.24
N PRO A 205 13.45 -10.79 28.12
CA PRO A 205 13.27 -9.62 28.98
C PRO A 205 11.85 -9.06 28.84
N LEU A 206 11.17 -8.86 29.98
CA LEU A 206 9.79 -8.34 30.00
C LEU A 206 9.67 -6.99 29.27
N SER A 207 10.70 -6.14 29.36
CA SER A 207 10.77 -4.86 28.66
C SER A 207 10.65 -5.00 27.14
N GLN A 208 11.32 -5.99 26.54
CA GLN A 208 11.25 -6.24 25.10
C GLN A 208 9.88 -6.74 24.68
N ILE A 209 9.25 -7.60 25.48
CA ILE A 209 7.90 -8.11 25.20
C ILE A 209 6.85 -7.00 25.32
N VAL A 210 6.96 -6.14 26.34
CA VAL A 210 6.06 -4.98 26.53
C VAL A 210 6.15 -4.04 25.33
N GLU A 211 7.36 -3.74 24.87
CA GLU A 211 7.58 -2.91 23.68
C GLU A 211 7.01 -3.57 22.40
N TYR A 212 7.25 -4.88 22.23
CA TYR A 212 6.69 -5.64 21.11
C TYR A 212 5.16 -5.56 21.08
N ARG A 213 4.51 -5.78 22.22
CA ARG A 213 3.05 -5.71 22.37
C ARG A 213 2.50 -4.31 22.15
N TYR A 214 3.25 -3.29 22.57
CA TYR A 214 2.93 -1.90 22.26
C TYR A 214 2.91 -1.65 20.74
N TYR A 215 3.93 -2.09 20.01
CA TYR A 215 3.96 -1.96 18.55
C TYR A 215 2.93 -2.82 17.83
N GLN A 216 2.66 -4.02 18.32
CA GLN A 216 1.57 -4.88 17.83
C GLN A 216 0.22 -4.18 17.97
N GLY A 217 -0.05 -3.56 19.13
CA GLY A 217 -1.26 -2.76 19.33
C GLY A 217 -1.38 -1.58 18.37
N ARG A 218 -0.28 -0.85 18.13
CA ARG A 218 -0.26 0.27 17.16
C ARG A 218 -0.42 -0.20 15.71
N TYR A 219 0.13 -1.35 15.36
CA TYR A 219 -0.06 -1.97 14.06
C TYR A 219 -1.54 -2.31 13.82
N GLU A 220 -2.21 -2.93 14.78
CA GLU A 220 -3.64 -3.24 14.68
C GLU A 220 -4.52 -1.97 14.66
N LEU A 221 -4.13 -0.92 15.40
CA LEU A 221 -4.77 0.40 15.27
C LEU A 221 -4.70 0.93 13.83
N SER A 222 -3.55 0.80 13.16
CA SER A 222 -3.39 1.25 11.77
C SER A 222 -4.25 0.47 10.77
N ARG A 223 -4.70 -0.74 11.15
CA ARG A 223 -5.59 -1.60 10.35
C ARG A 223 -7.06 -1.45 10.74
N ASN A 224 -7.40 -0.49 11.60
CA ASN A 224 -8.74 -0.32 12.18
C ASN A 224 -9.24 -1.53 12.98
N GLN A 225 -8.34 -2.37 13.50
CA GLN A 225 -8.68 -3.52 14.35
C GLN A 225 -8.62 -3.11 15.83
N PHE A 226 -9.62 -2.33 16.27
CA PHE A 226 -9.61 -1.73 17.61
C PHE A 226 -9.65 -2.74 18.77
N PRO A 227 -10.50 -3.80 18.74
CA PRO A 227 -10.58 -4.76 19.84
C PRO A 227 -9.25 -5.47 20.11
N THR A 228 -8.62 -6.03 19.07
CA THR A 228 -7.32 -6.71 19.18
C THR A 228 -6.20 -5.73 19.55
N ALA A 229 -6.21 -4.52 18.98
CA ALA A 229 -5.27 -3.48 19.37
C ALA A 229 -5.32 -3.18 20.88
N ARG A 230 -6.54 -3.05 21.41
CA ARG A 230 -6.75 -2.79 22.84
C ARG A 230 -6.22 -3.92 23.71
N GLU A 231 -6.44 -5.19 23.35
CA GLU A 231 -5.93 -6.32 24.11
C GLU A 231 -4.41 -6.27 24.26
N HIS A 232 -3.69 -6.05 23.15
CA HIS A 232 -2.23 -5.92 23.17
C HIS A 232 -1.75 -4.70 23.98
N LEU A 233 -2.40 -3.55 23.82
CA LEU A 233 -2.06 -2.32 24.55
C LEU A 233 -2.36 -2.42 26.04
N LEU A 234 -3.47 -3.07 26.42
CA LEU A 234 -3.84 -3.29 27.82
C LEU A 234 -2.84 -4.23 28.49
N TRP A 235 -2.46 -5.32 27.80
CA TRP A 235 -1.42 -6.21 28.29
C TRP A 235 -0.11 -5.46 28.48
N ALA A 236 0.32 -4.66 27.49
CA ALA A 236 1.53 -3.86 27.59
C ALA A 236 1.47 -2.87 28.76
N PHE A 237 0.32 -2.22 29.00
CA PHE A 237 0.15 -1.28 30.09
C PHE A 237 0.25 -1.94 31.47
N ASN A 238 -0.34 -3.13 31.62
CA ASN A 238 -0.35 -3.88 32.88
C ASN A 238 1.01 -4.51 33.22
N ASN A 239 1.81 -4.85 32.20
CA ASN A 239 3.12 -5.48 32.37
C ASN A 239 4.30 -4.48 32.29
N CYS A 240 4.03 -3.21 32.00
CA CYS A 240 5.04 -2.16 32.05
C CYS A 240 5.37 -1.80 33.50
N MET A 241 6.66 -1.62 33.79
CA MET A 241 7.13 -1.26 35.15
C MET A 241 6.48 0.04 35.63
N ASP A 242 5.99 0.05 36.88
CA ASP A 242 5.31 1.21 37.46
C ASP A 242 6.21 2.46 37.52
N ALA A 243 7.52 2.26 37.72
CA ALA A 243 8.53 3.32 37.73
C ALA A 243 8.70 4.02 36.36
N SER A 244 8.38 3.34 35.26
CA SER A 244 8.52 3.88 33.89
C SER A 244 7.31 4.72 33.47
N VAL A 245 7.12 5.86 34.11
CA VAL A 245 5.96 6.76 33.90
C VAL A 245 5.81 7.17 32.43
N ARG A 246 6.91 7.52 31.74
CA ARG A 246 6.92 7.91 30.31
C ARG A 246 6.36 6.80 29.41
N ASN A 247 6.81 5.55 29.61
CA ASN A 247 6.36 4.40 28.83
C ASN A 247 4.88 4.10 29.04
N ARG A 248 4.44 4.10 30.30
CA ARG A 248 3.04 3.88 30.64
C ARG A 248 2.14 4.96 30.06
N ARG A 249 2.58 6.22 30.09
CA ARG A 249 1.88 7.34 29.45
C ARG A 249 1.74 7.11 27.93
N LEU A 250 2.81 6.70 27.25
CA LEU A 250 2.77 6.42 25.80
C LEU A 250 1.79 5.29 25.45
N ILE A 251 1.85 4.18 26.19
CA ILE A 251 0.92 3.06 25.99
C ILE A 251 -0.53 3.51 26.24
N LEU A 252 -0.75 4.32 27.29
CA LEU A 252 -2.07 4.80 27.68
C LEU A 252 -2.73 5.70 26.63
N ILE A 253 -1.97 6.50 25.87
CA ILE A 253 -2.50 7.32 24.77
C ILE A 253 -3.22 6.43 23.75
N TYR A 254 -2.54 5.41 23.24
CA TYR A 254 -3.10 4.51 22.24
C TYR A 254 -4.17 3.59 22.82
N LEU A 255 -4.00 3.15 24.07
CA LEU A 255 -5.00 2.35 24.78
C LEU A 255 -6.31 3.10 24.96
N THR A 256 -6.22 4.41 25.26
CA THR A 256 -7.37 5.29 25.42
C THR A 256 -8.03 5.51 24.07
N ALA A 257 -7.28 5.84 23.01
CA ALA A 257 -7.83 6.01 21.67
C ALA A 257 -8.55 4.74 21.18
N ALA A 258 -7.95 3.56 21.35
CA ALA A 258 -8.59 2.27 21.03
C ALA A 258 -9.87 2.05 21.86
N GLY A 259 -9.80 2.34 23.16
CA GLY A 259 -10.93 2.18 24.08
C GLY A 259 -12.11 3.05 23.72
N LEU A 260 -11.88 4.34 23.44
CA LEU A 260 -12.94 5.30 23.11
C LEU A 260 -13.73 4.87 21.88
N VAL A 261 -13.07 4.41 20.82
CA VAL A 261 -13.71 3.92 19.58
C VAL A 261 -14.53 2.64 19.78
N ILE A 262 -14.21 1.83 20.80
CA ILE A 262 -15.00 0.65 21.15
C ILE A 262 -16.11 1.00 22.18
N GLY A 263 -16.17 2.25 22.65
CA GLY A 263 -17.11 2.68 23.69
C GLY A 263 -16.67 2.33 25.12
N MET A 264 -15.41 1.95 25.33
CA MET A 264 -14.82 1.76 26.65
C MET A 264 -14.16 3.05 27.14
N LEU A 265 -14.79 3.67 28.15
CA LEU A 265 -14.34 4.93 28.70
C LEU A 265 -13.33 4.70 29.84
N PRO A 266 -12.14 5.32 29.80
CA PRO A 266 -11.17 5.23 30.90
C PRO A 266 -11.67 5.99 32.14
N ARG A 267 -11.11 5.66 33.31
CA ARG A 267 -11.33 6.43 34.54
C ARG A 267 -10.59 7.76 34.47
N GLU A 268 -11.21 8.83 34.96
CA GLU A 268 -10.63 10.16 34.91
C GLU A 268 -9.36 10.29 35.77
N ASP A 269 -9.33 9.65 36.94
CA ASP A 269 -8.16 9.62 37.83
C ASP A 269 -6.92 9.05 37.14
N LEU A 270 -7.12 8.05 36.28
CA LEU A 270 -6.05 7.44 35.50
C LEU A 270 -5.48 8.43 34.48
N LEU A 271 -6.33 9.20 33.82
CA LEU A 271 -5.90 10.22 32.85
C LEU A 271 -5.17 11.38 33.55
N ARG A 272 -5.65 11.82 34.72
CA ARG A 272 -4.99 12.87 35.51
C ARG A 272 -3.59 12.45 35.95
N ARG A 273 -3.41 11.21 36.42
CA ARG A 273 -2.10 10.67 36.83
C ARG A 273 -1.03 10.76 35.74
N TYR A 274 -1.41 10.64 34.46
CA TYR A 274 -0.47 10.66 33.33
C TYR A 274 -0.52 11.94 32.50
N ASN A 275 -1.16 13.01 33.00
CA ASN A 275 -1.35 14.27 32.29
C ASN A 275 -1.95 14.09 30.89
N LEU A 276 -3.09 13.39 30.85
CA LEU A 276 -3.88 13.09 29.66
C LEU A 276 -5.32 13.57 29.77
N ALA A 277 -5.70 14.14 30.93
CA ALA A 277 -7.07 14.55 31.21
C ALA A 277 -7.52 15.71 30.31
N GLU A 278 -6.66 16.69 30.06
CA GLU A 278 -6.96 17.83 29.17
C GLU A 278 -7.37 17.37 27.77
N TYR A 279 -6.66 16.39 27.20
CA TYR A 279 -6.93 15.89 25.85
C TYR A 279 -8.17 14.97 25.82
N PHE A 280 -8.25 13.98 26.70
CA PHE A 280 -9.26 12.92 26.55
C PHE A 280 -10.55 13.15 27.35
N SER A 281 -10.54 13.93 28.43
CA SER A 281 -11.75 14.11 29.27
C SER A 281 -12.87 14.86 28.54
N PRO A 282 -12.59 15.94 27.78
CA PRO A 282 -13.62 16.59 26.97
C PRO A 282 -14.21 15.65 25.91
N LEU A 283 -13.37 14.81 25.28
CA LEU A 283 -13.83 13.80 24.31
C LEU A 283 -14.72 12.73 24.95
N ILE A 284 -14.40 12.29 26.17
CA ILE A 284 -15.23 11.35 26.94
C ILE A 284 -16.58 11.99 27.27
N HIS A 285 -16.57 13.26 27.65
CA HIS A 285 -17.80 14.01 27.93
C HIS A 285 -18.66 14.16 26.67
N ALA A 286 -18.03 14.55 25.57
CA ALA A 286 -18.67 14.67 24.26
C ALA A 286 -19.31 13.35 23.83
N GLN A 287 -18.56 12.24 23.92
CA GLN A 287 -19.05 10.90 23.57
C GLN A 287 -20.24 10.46 24.44
N ARG A 288 -20.21 10.71 25.75
CA ARG A 288 -21.33 10.38 26.65
C ARG A 288 -22.59 11.19 26.32
N LYS A 289 -22.41 12.45 25.91
CA LYS A 289 -23.51 13.38 25.63
C LYS A 289 -23.97 13.35 24.16
N GLY A 290 -23.18 12.83 23.24
CA GLY A 290 -23.40 13.05 21.80
C GLY A 290 -23.22 14.53 21.44
N ASP A 291 -22.25 15.21 22.08
CA ASP A 291 -21.99 16.64 21.88
C ASP A 291 -20.93 16.82 20.78
N PHE A 292 -21.39 17.13 19.56
CA PHE A 292 -20.53 17.32 18.40
C PHE A 292 -19.69 18.59 18.49
N ALA A 293 -20.21 19.64 19.15
CA ALA A 293 -19.50 20.90 19.29
C ALA A 293 -18.29 20.77 20.21
N LEU A 294 -18.47 20.14 21.37
CA LEU A 294 -17.36 19.88 22.29
C LEU A 294 -16.29 18.97 21.66
N HIS A 295 -16.72 17.97 20.89
CA HIS A 295 -15.79 17.09 20.16
C HIS A 295 -14.97 17.86 19.13
N ALA A 296 -15.62 18.58 18.22
CA ALA A 296 -14.96 19.33 17.16
C ALA A 296 -13.99 20.39 17.73
N LEU A 297 -14.45 21.15 18.72
CA LEU A 297 -13.64 22.15 19.42
C LEU A 297 -12.38 21.53 20.04
N THR A 298 -12.52 20.41 20.77
CA THR A 298 -11.38 19.75 21.43
C THR A 298 -10.36 19.22 20.40
N ILE A 299 -10.85 18.63 19.30
CA ILE A 299 -10.01 18.08 18.24
C ILE A 299 -9.19 19.19 17.57
N GLU A 300 -9.81 20.34 17.28
CA GLU A 300 -9.12 21.46 16.63
C GLU A 300 -8.20 22.22 17.60
N MET A 301 -8.64 22.51 18.84
CA MET A 301 -7.81 23.16 19.86
C MET A 301 -6.49 22.41 20.12
N HIS A 302 -6.53 21.09 20.15
CA HIS A 302 -5.34 20.25 20.40
C HIS A 302 -4.86 19.48 19.17
N LYS A 303 -5.20 19.97 17.96
CA LYS A 303 -4.88 19.30 16.67
C LYS A 303 -3.42 18.90 16.55
N ALA A 304 -2.50 19.81 16.86
CA ALA A 304 -1.06 19.57 16.80
C ALA A 304 -0.62 18.41 17.72
N TRP A 305 -1.21 18.30 18.92
CA TRP A 305 -0.90 17.22 19.85
C TRP A 305 -1.41 15.87 19.35
N TYR A 306 -2.64 15.83 18.82
CA TYR A 306 -3.22 14.60 18.26
C TYR A 306 -2.50 14.12 17.01
N LEU A 307 -2.05 15.04 16.15
CA LEU A 307 -1.25 14.76 14.96
C LEU A 307 0.11 14.18 15.35
N ARG A 308 0.84 14.83 16.28
CA ARG A 308 2.12 14.32 16.79
C ARG A 308 1.98 12.95 17.46
N SER A 309 0.87 12.74 18.18
CA SER A 309 0.58 11.46 18.85
C SER A 309 0.12 10.36 17.87
N GLY A 310 -0.27 10.72 16.65
CA GLY A 310 -0.72 9.78 15.62
C GLY A 310 -2.11 9.18 15.90
N VAL A 311 -2.97 9.88 16.65
CA VAL A 311 -4.33 9.43 16.99
C VAL A 311 -5.44 10.35 16.42
N TYR A 312 -5.07 11.45 15.76
CA TYR A 312 -6.00 12.44 15.21
C TYR A 312 -7.11 11.83 14.35
N LEU A 313 -6.76 11.10 13.28
CA LEU A 313 -7.75 10.52 12.36
C LEU A 313 -8.69 9.53 13.06
N ILE A 314 -8.17 8.77 14.02
CA ILE A 314 -8.97 7.80 14.79
C ILE A 314 -9.99 8.54 15.66
N LEU A 315 -9.56 9.57 16.39
CA LEU A 315 -10.41 10.33 17.29
C LEU A 315 -11.36 11.30 16.57
N ARG A 316 -10.97 11.80 15.39
CA ARG A 316 -11.82 12.66 14.56
C ARG A 316 -12.90 11.85 13.84
N ASP A 317 -12.52 10.84 13.06
CA ASP A 317 -13.45 10.19 12.12
C ASP A 317 -14.20 9.01 12.76
N ARG A 318 -13.52 8.20 13.58
CA ARG A 318 -14.12 6.96 14.12
C ARG A 318 -14.96 7.21 15.37
N LEU A 319 -14.60 8.21 16.17
CA LEU A 319 -15.34 8.57 17.37
C LEU A 319 -16.71 9.18 17.05
N GLN A 320 -16.87 9.81 15.87
CA GLN A 320 -18.13 10.39 15.41
C GLN A 320 -19.29 9.39 15.38
N LEU A 321 -19.04 8.12 15.02
CA LEU A 321 -20.06 7.07 15.04
C LEU A 321 -20.68 6.91 16.44
N LEU A 322 -19.86 7.01 17.49
CA LEU A 322 -20.34 6.91 18.87
C LEU A 322 -20.99 8.20 19.37
N LEU A 323 -20.67 9.35 18.79
CA LEU A 323 -21.42 10.59 19.00
C LEU A 323 -22.84 10.47 18.43
N PHE A 324 -22.97 9.98 17.18
CA PHE A 324 -24.27 9.72 16.56
C PHE A 324 -25.10 8.72 17.36
N ARG A 325 -24.50 7.63 17.82
CA ARG A 325 -25.15 6.65 18.70
C ARG A 325 -25.71 7.33 19.96
N SER A 326 -24.91 8.15 20.64
CA SER A 326 -25.34 8.86 21.86
C SER A 326 -26.41 9.91 21.58
N LEU A 327 -26.31 10.60 20.44
CA LEU A 327 -27.29 11.56 19.97
C LEU A 327 -28.64 10.87 19.71
N PHE A 328 -28.65 9.78 18.94
CA PHE A 328 -29.86 9.02 18.60
C PHE A 328 -30.51 8.41 19.85
N ARG A 329 -29.69 7.95 20.80
CA ARG A 329 -30.19 7.52 22.12
C ARG A 329 -30.93 8.64 22.85
N ARG A 330 -30.41 9.87 22.82
CA ARG A 330 -31.06 11.02 23.45
C ARG A 330 -32.32 11.42 22.72
N THR A 331 -32.30 11.46 21.38
CA THR A 331 -33.49 11.72 20.58
C THR A 331 -34.59 10.71 20.93
N HIS A 332 -34.25 9.42 21.00
CA HIS A 332 -35.20 8.39 21.41
C HIS A 332 -35.79 8.63 22.82
N ILE A 333 -34.97 9.00 23.79
CA ILE A 333 -35.44 9.31 25.16
C ILE A 333 -36.42 10.49 25.15
N LEU A 334 -36.13 11.53 24.36
CA LEU A 334 -36.96 12.73 24.27
C LEU A 334 -38.28 12.48 23.53
N THR A 335 -38.27 11.66 22.49
CA THR A 335 -39.45 11.38 21.66
C THR A 335 -40.25 10.16 22.12
N LYS A 336 -39.78 9.44 23.15
CA LYS A 336 -40.40 8.20 23.66
C LYS A 336 -41.89 8.35 23.95
N ASN A 337 -42.30 9.47 24.55
CA ASN A 337 -43.69 9.70 24.97
C ASN A 337 -44.64 10.04 23.81
N ARG A 338 -44.11 10.27 22.59
CA ARG A 338 -44.91 10.60 21.39
C ARG A 338 -45.61 9.37 20.79
N THR A 339 -45.15 8.16 21.09
CA THR A 339 -45.81 6.92 20.65
C THR A 339 -46.40 6.14 21.82
N PRO A 340 -47.57 5.50 21.63
CA PRO A 340 -48.17 4.65 22.66
C PRO A 340 -47.30 3.42 23.00
N LYS A 341 -46.42 2.99 22.08
CA LYS A 341 -45.48 1.87 22.30
C LYS A 341 -44.09 2.31 22.81
N GLY A 342 -43.76 3.60 22.75
CA GLY A 342 -42.51 4.17 23.25
C GLY A 342 -41.23 3.58 22.67
N ASN A 343 -41.27 2.97 21.48
CA ASN A 343 -40.14 2.25 20.90
C ASN A 343 -39.85 2.64 19.45
N GLN A 344 -40.42 3.75 18.97
CA GLN A 344 -40.25 4.24 17.60
C GLN A 344 -39.58 5.62 17.63
N VAL A 345 -38.74 5.87 16.63
CA VAL A 345 -38.06 7.15 16.42
C VAL A 345 -38.21 7.52 14.96
N TRP A 346 -38.72 8.72 14.67
CA TRP A 346 -38.88 9.22 13.30
C TRP A 346 -37.56 9.76 12.76
N PHE A 347 -37.29 9.53 11.48
CA PHE A 347 -36.09 10.08 10.84
C PHE A 347 -36.12 11.60 10.73
N ASP A 348 -37.29 12.23 10.69
CA ASP A 348 -37.40 13.70 10.72
C ASP A 348 -36.87 14.27 12.05
N ASP A 349 -37.17 13.62 13.17
CA ASP A 349 -36.66 14.01 14.49
C ASP A 349 -35.13 13.81 14.56
N LEU A 350 -34.63 12.71 13.98
CA LEU A 350 -33.19 12.43 13.90
C LEU A 350 -32.46 13.43 12.99
N LEU A 351 -33.07 13.82 11.88
CA LEU A 351 -32.54 14.81 10.94
C LEU A 351 -32.44 16.19 11.59
N ALA A 352 -33.51 16.65 12.25
CA ALA A 352 -33.53 17.94 12.93
C ALA A 352 -32.42 18.04 13.99
N VAL A 353 -32.28 16.99 14.82
CA VAL A 353 -31.25 16.95 15.87
C VAL A 353 -29.84 16.82 15.28
N THR A 354 -29.68 16.09 14.17
CA THR A 354 -28.39 15.95 13.47
C THR A 354 -27.93 17.30 12.91
N ARG A 355 -28.79 17.97 12.13
CA ARG A 355 -28.49 19.31 11.57
C ARG A 355 -28.13 20.32 12.65
N LEU A 356 -28.92 20.37 13.73
CA LEU A 356 -28.63 21.26 14.85
C LEU A 356 -27.27 20.95 15.50
N SER A 357 -26.94 19.67 15.64
CA SER A 357 -25.70 19.25 16.30
C SER A 357 -24.47 19.51 15.44
N THR A 358 -24.55 19.28 14.13
CA THR A 358 -23.44 19.52 13.19
C THR A 358 -23.24 21.00 12.93
N GLN A 359 -24.31 21.79 12.85
CA GLN A 359 -24.23 23.25 12.74
C GLN A 359 -23.54 23.85 13.97
N ARG A 360 -23.96 23.44 15.18
CA ARG A 360 -23.29 23.87 16.42
C ARG A 360 -21.81 23.49 16.46
N ALA A 361 -21.43 22.37 15.85
CA ALA A 361 -20.04 21.98 15.76
C ALA A 361 -19.25 22.87 14.82
N ALA A 362 -19.82 23.22 13.67
CA ALA A 362 -19.22 24.20 12.77
C ALA A 362 -19.08 25.59 13.43
N ASP A 363 -20.12 26.06 14.12
CA ASP A 363 -20.10 27.33 14.87
C ASP A 363 -19.02 27.34 15.96
N ALA A 364 -18.85 26.23 16.68
CA ALA A 364 -17.80 26.10 17.69
C ALA A 364 -16.40 26.17 17.08
N VAL A 365 -16.19 25.56 15.91
CA VAL A 365 -14.89 25.64 15.18
C VAL A 365 -14.65 27.05 14.65
N ARG A 366 -15.69 27.72 14.14
CA ARG A 366 -15.60 29.14 13.71
C ARG A 366 -15.23 30.06 14.88
N SER A 367 -15.74 29.78 16.08
CA SER A 367 -15.48 30.60 17.28
C SER A 367 -14.01 30.66 17.70
N ILE A 368 -13.19 29.68 17.29
CA ILE A 368 -11.74 29.66 17.52
C ILE A 368 -10.93 30.13 16.30
N GLY A 369 -11.58 30.74 15.30
CA GLY A 369 -10.93 31.26 14.10
C GLY A 369 -10.51 30.20 13.09
N CYS A 370 -11.04 28.98 13.19
CA CYS A 370 -10.79 27.90 12.23
C CYS A 370 -11.95 27.77 11.24
N THR A 371 -11.65 27.45 9.98
CA THR A 371 -12.65 27.08 9.00
C THR A 371 -13.06 25.61 9.23
N PRO A 372 -14.35 25.31 9.47
CA PRO A 372 -14.81 23.93 9.52
C PRO A 372 -14.59 23.24 8.16
N ASP A 373 -14.30 21.94 8.18
CA ASP A 373 -14.35 21.09 6.97
C ASP A 373 -15.76 21.19 6.35
N ASP A 374 -15.88 21.02 5.02
CA ASP A 374 -17.14 21.15 4.24
C ASP A 374 -18.35 20.70 5.04
N GLU A 375 -19.29 21.61 5.31
CA GLU A 375 -20.51 21.31 6.07
C GLU A 375 -21.37 20.36 5.23
N PRO A 376 -21.51 19.07 5.63
CA PRO A 376 -22.35 18.17 4.86
C PRO A 376 -23.80 18.58 5.06
N GLU A 377 -24.49 18.87 3.96
CA GLU A 377 -25.93 19.08 3.97
C GLU A 377 -26.61 17.72 4.22
N TRP A 378 -27.04 17.48 5.46
CA TRP A 378 -27.70 16.23 5.83
C TRP A 378 -29.11 16.17 5.25
N ASP A 379 -29.42 15.09 4.56
CA ASP A 379 -30.78 14.73 4.19
C ASP A 379 -31.31 13.52 4.99
N ILE A 380 -32.55 13.11 4.72
CA ILE A 380 -33.17 11.96 5.38
C ILE A 380 -32.45 10.65 5.03
N LEU A 381 -31.94 10.53 3.80
CA LEU A 381 -31.27 9.32 3.32
C LEU A 381 -29.92 9.14 4.02
N ASP A 382 -29.19 10.22 4.28
CA ASP A 382 -27.93 10.20 5.01
C ASP A 382 -28.11 9.76 6.46
N VAL A 383 -29.14 10.29 7.12
CA VAL A 383 -29.49 9.92 8.50
C VAL A 383 -29.99 8.47 8.57
N GLU A 384 -30.75 8.03 7.58
CA GLU A 384 -31.17 6.64 7.44
C GLU A 384 -29.96 5.71 7.23
N ALA A 385 -29.02 6.08 6.36
CA ALA A 385 -27.79 5.33 6.13
C ALA A 385 -26.91 5.26 7.39
N MET A 386 -26.80 6.37 8.13
CA MET A 386 -26.10 6.41 9.42
C MET A 386 -26.78 5.49 10.44
N ALA A 387 -28.10 5.54 10.55
CA ALA A 387 -28.85 4.65 11.45
C ALA A 387 -28.67 3.18 11.06
N ALA A 388 -28.73 2.86 9.76
CA ALA A 388 -28.49 1.51 9.26
C ALA A 388 -27.09 1.01 9.62
N ASN A 389 -26.07 1.86 9.48
CA ASN A 389 -24.71 1.53 9.86
C ASN A 389 -24.57 1.28 11.38
N LEU A 390 -25.24 2.07 12.21
CA LEU A 390 -25.24 1.88 13.66
C LEU A 390 -25.97 0.60 14.09
N VAL A 391 -27.02 0.21 13.36
CA VAL A 391 -27.74 -1.05 13.58
C VAL A 391 -26.90 -2.25 13.13
N ASP A 392 -26.32 -2.19 11.94
CA ASP A 392 -25.48 -3.25 11.36
C ASP A 392 -24.26 -3.55 12.23
N GLN A 393 -23.57 -2.52 12.72
CA GLN A 393 -22.43 -2.69 13.63
C GLN A 393 -22.84 -3.04 15.08
N GLY A 394 -24.15 -3.13 15.38
CA GLY A 394 -24.66 -3.50 16.68
C GLY A 394 -24.56 -2.42 17.76
N TYR A 395 -24.33 -1.15 17.39
CA TYR A 395 -24.37 -0.01 18.31
C TYR A 395 -25.79 0.33 18.78
N ILE A 396 -26.78 0.01 17.95
CA ILE A 396 -28.21 0.17 18.20
C ILE A 396 -28.90 -1.15 17.86
N LYS A 397 -29.76 -1.65 18.75
CA LYS A 397 -30.62 -2.81 18.44
C LYS A 397 -32.00 -2.33 18.02
N GLY A 398 -32.32 -2.52 16.74
CA GLY A 398 -33.59 -2.11 16.17
C GLY A 398 -33.74 -2.52 14.71
N THR A 399 -34.91 -2.24 14.14
CA THR A 399 -35.23 -2.42 12.72
C THR A 399 -35.57 -1.08 12.08
N ILE A 400 -35.15 -0.91 10.83
CA ILE A 400 -35.42 0.30 10.05
C ILE A 400 -36.57 0.03 9.08
N HIS A 401 -37.54 0.94 9.04
CA HIS A 401 -38.66 0.91 8.12
C HIS A 401 -38.61 2.15 7.22
N SER A 402 -37.87 2.06 6.12
CA SER A 402 -37.61 3.14 5.16
C SER A 402 -38.90 3.75 4.61
N SER A 403 -39.87 2.91 4.23
CA SER A 403 -41.15 3.36 3.66
C SER A 403 -41.98 4.24 4.60
N ARG A 404 -41.81 4.06 5.91
CA ARG A 404 -42.50 4.83 6.95
C ARG A 404 -41.61 5.90 7.58
N LYS A 405 -40.35 5.99 7.16
CA LYS A 405 -39.33 6.86 7.74
C LYS A 405 -39.21 6.74 9.27
N ILE A 406 -39.27 5.51 9.79
CA ILE A 406 -39.12 5.24 11.23
C ILE A 406 -38.07 4.17 11.51
N MET A 407 -37.37 4.34 12.62
CA MET A 407 -36.54 3.32 13.26
C MET A 407 -37.27 2.79 14.50
N VAL A 408 -37.45 1.48 14.58
CA VAL A 408 -38.07 0.79 15.72
C VAL A 408 -36.97 0.15 16.53
N VAL A 409 -36.78 0.61 17.77
CA VAL A 409 -35.75 0.09 18.68
C VAL A 409 -36.33 -0.94 19.65
N ALA A 410 -35.45 -1.70 20.31
CA ALA A 410 -35.85 -2.59 21.39
C ALA A 410 -36.60 -1.83 22.50
N LYS A 411 -37.55 -2.49 23.19
CA LYS A 411 -38.40 -1.85 24.21
C LYS A 411 -37.60 -1.33 25.41
N ASP A 412 -36.60 -2.10 25.82
CA ASP A 412 -35.72 -1.74 26.93
C ASP A 412 -34.59 -0.84 26.44
N LEU A 413 -34.43 0.32 27.08
CA LEU A 413 -33.42 1.32 26.69
C LEU A 413 -31.98 0.77 26.74
N HIS A 414 -31.72 -0.13 27.68
CA HIS A 414 -30.41 -0.78 27.82
C HIS A 414 -30.13 -1.82 26.73
N ASP A 415 -31.17 -2.45 26.19
CA ASP A 415 -31.05 -3.37 25.06
C ASP A 415 -31.01 -2.63 23.74
N ALA A 416 -31.82 -1.57 23.59
CA ALA A 416 -31.82 -0.70 22.42
C ALA A 416 -30.44 -0.05 22.19
N PHE A 417 -29.75 0.32 23.26
CA PHE A 417 -28.43 0.94 23.21
C PHE A 417 -27.44 0.24 24.16
N PRO A 418 -26.82 -0.88 23.74
CA PRO A 418 -25.99 -1.75 24.60
C PRO A 418 -24.80 -1.03 25.23
N LYS A 419 -24.58 -1.14 26.56
CA LYS A 419 -23.43 -0.51 27.23
C LYS A 419 -22.08 -1.03 26.73
N ARG A 420 -22.01 -2.30 26.34
CA ARG A 420 -20.85 -2.90 25.66
C ARG A 420 -21.29 -3.31 24.26
N ILE A 421 -20.51 -2.88 23.27
CA ILE A 421 -20.65 -3.43 21.92
C ILE A 421 -19.98 -4.79 21.97
N SER A 422 -20.77 -5.86 21.89
CA SER A 422 -20.22 -7.17 21.57
C SER A 422 -19.65 -7.06 20.16
N PRO A 423 -18.36 -7.31 19.91
CA PRO A 423 -17.88 -7.41 18.55
C PRO A 423 -18.68 -8.52 17.87
N PHE A 424 -19.55 -8.17 16.93
CA PHE A 424 -19.96 -9.15 15.93
C PHE A 424 -18.70 -9.52 15.18
N THR A 425 -18.27 -10.75 15.39
CA THR A 425 -17.35 -11.46 14.51
C THR A 425 -17.91 -11.35 13.10
N CYS A 426 -17.30 -10.51 12.28
CA CYS A 426 -17.45 -10.60 10.85
C CYS A 426 -17.11 -12.05 10.46
N LYS A 427 -18.09 -12.81 9.98
CA LYS A 427 -17.91 -14.12 9.35
C LYS A 427 -17.13 -13.92 8.04
N ILE A 428 -15.84 -13.64 8.15
CA ILE A 428 -14.88 -13.97 7.12
C ILE A 428 -14.47 -15.42 7.43
N PRO A 429 -14.44 -16.35 6.46
CA PRO A 429 -13.83 -17.65 6.67
C PRO A 429 -12.36 -17.40 7.00
N THR A 430 -12.03 -17.48 8.28
CA THR A 430 -10.65 -17.74 8.68
C THR A 430 -10.39 -19.21 8.31
N PRO A 431 -9.22 -19.56 7.73
CA PRO A 431 -8.82 -20.96 7.72
C PRO A 431 -8.90 -21.45 9.17
N GLY A 432 -9.62 -22.56 9.35
CA GLY A 432 -10.05 -23.02 10.66
C GLY A 432 -8.91 -23.10 11.68
N PRO A 433 -9.23 -23.01 12.98
CA PRO A 433 -8.24 -23.28 14.01
C PRO A 433 -7.62 -24.67 13.75
N PRO A 434 -6.29 -24.84 13.90
CA PRO A 434 -5.75 -26.18 14.03
C PRO A 434 -6.48 -26.85 15.20
N THR A 435 -6.93 -28.07 14.94
CA THR A 435 -7.68 -28.96 15.82
C THR A 435 -7.24 -28.86 17.27
N GLU A 436 -8.24 -28.76 18.16
CA GLU A 436 -8.12 -28.93 19.60
C GLU A 436 -7.53 -30.30 19.91
N ASP A 437 -6.21 -30.37 20.02
CA ASP A 437 -5.48 -31.42 20.73
C ASP A 437 -4.12 -30.85 21.15
N ALA A 438 -4.17 -29.99 22.16
CA ALA A 438 -3.17 -29.83 23.23
C ALA A 438 -3.28 -28.42 23.82
N ILE A 439 -3.83 -28.34 25.03
CA ILE A 439 -3.51 -27.44 26.16
C ILE A 439 -4.80 -27.24 26.97
N ASN A 440 -4.95 -28.07 28.00
CA ASN A 440 -5.64 -27.69 29.22
C ASN A 440 -5.05 -28.53 30.36
N PRO A 441 -4.44 -27.93 31.39
CA PRO A 441 -4.34 -28.59 32.67
C PRO A 441 -5.08 -27.78 33.72
N VAL A 442 -6.38 -27.50 33.53
CA VAL A 442 -7.31 -27.14 34.62
C VAL A 442 -8.73 -27.61 34.27
N ALA A 443 -8.98 -28.92 34.37
CA ALA A 443 -10.33 -29.47 34.49
C ALA A 443 -10.28 -30.92 35.03
N THR A 444 -9.94 -31.07 36.30
CA THR A 444 -10.47 -32.17 37.11
C THR A 444 -11.08 -31.52 38.33
N LEU A 445 -12.28 -31.97 38.72
CA LEU A 445 -13.20 -31.39 39.72
C LEU A 445 -14.31 -30.48 39.14
N LYS A 446 -15.15 -31.05 38.28
CA LYS A 446 -16.60 -30.83 38.40
C LYS A 446 -17.22 -32.06 39.06
N GLY A 447 -17.23 -32.04 40.38
CA GLY A 447 -17.98 -32.96 41.22
C GLY A 447 -18.27 -32.23 42.52
N GLN A 448 -19.56 -32.08 42.84
CA GLN A 448 -20.11 -31.41 44.02
C GLN A 448 -20.19 -29.87 43.96
N GLN A 449 -21.34 -29.40 43.48
CA GLN A 449 -21.94 -28.19 44.02
C GLN A 449 -22.24 -28.44 45.50
N GLY A 450 -21.70 -27.61 46.38
CA GLY A 450 -22.05 -27.63 47.78
C GLY A 450 -21.02 -26.96 48.67
N ILE A 451 -21.36 -25.74 49.12
CA ILE A 451 -20.96 -25.15 50.40
C ILE A 451 -19.55 -24.51 50.45
N LEU A 452 -19.55 -23.29 51.00
CA LEU A 452 -18.44 -22.49 51.59
C LEU A 452 -17.80 -21.36 50.75
N GLN A 453 -18.11 -20.16 51.24
CA GLN A 453 -17.37 -18.92 51.13
C GLN A 453 -15.90 -19.07 51.58
N VAL A 454 -15.09 -18.06 51.17
CA VAL A 454 -13.76 -17.69 51.71
C VAL A 454 -12.59 -18.52 51.15
N ASN A 455 -11.74 -17.94 50.27
CA ASN A 455 -10.32 -17.60 50.53
C ASN A 455 -9.50 -17.20 49.25
N ASP A 456 -9.90 -16.17 48.49
CA ASP A 456 -9.12 -15.70 47.31
C ASP A 456 -7.92 -14.78 47.66
N GLN A 457 -7.71 -14.45 48.94
CA GLN A 457 -6.66 -13.50 49.33
C GLN A 457 -5.29 -14.14 49.63
N GLN A 458 -5.20 -15.47 49.82
CA GLN A 458 -3.94 -16.12 50.20
C GLN A 458 -3.08 -16.54 48.99
N HIS A 459 -3.69 -16.99 47.89
CA HIS A 459 -2.96 -17.36 46.66
C HIS A 459 -2.33 -16.15 45.94
N HIS A 460 -2.96 -14.97 46.03
CA HIS A 460 -2.43 -13.75 45.42
C HIS A 460 -1.26 -13.13 46.21
N ARG A 461 -1.13 -13.44 47.51
CA ARG A 461 0.01 -13.03 48.34
C ARG A 461 1.24 -13.92 48.07
N GLN A 462 1.06 -15.23 48.00
CA GLN A 462 2.14 -16.19 47.70
C GLN A 462 2.78 -16.04 46.30
N TYR A 463 2.06 -15.43 45.34
CA TYR A 463 2.60 -15.08 44.02
C TYR A 463 3.33 -13.71 44.02
N LYS A 464 2.89 -12.76 44.86
CA LYS A 464 3.57 -11.48 45.07
C LYS A 464 4.88 -11.63 45.84
N ASP A 465 4.94 -12.53 46.81
CA ASP A 465 6.13 -12.76 47.64
C ASP A 465 7.26 -13.40 46.81
N ARG A 466 6.94 -14.34 45.90
CA ARG A 466 7.91 -14.93 44.94
C ARG A 466 8.44 -13.94 43.89
N GLN A 467 7.70 -12.86 43.60
CA GLN A 467 8.17 -11.79 42.72
C GLN A 467 9.01 -10.76 43.48
N HIS A 468 8.84 -10.63 44.79
CA HIS A 468 9.69 -9.80 45.66
C HIS A 468 11.07 -10.44 45.87
N GLU A 469 11.15 -11.78 45.97
CA GLU A 469 12.42 -12.53 46.04
C GLU A 469 13.27 -12.43 44.76
N ARG A 470 12.64 -12.26 43.57
CA ARG A 470 13.38 -12.01 42.31
C ARG A 470 13.79 -10.55 42.12
N ARG A 471 13.22 -9.62 42.89
CA ARG A 471 13.53 -8.18 42.82
C ARG A 471 14.81 -7.81 43.59
N SER A 472 15.27 -8.64 44.52
CA SER A 472 16.45 -8.38 45.36
C SER A 472 17.79 -8.83 44.76
N SER A 473 17.80 -9.56 43.63
CA SER A 473 19.02 -10.17 43.08
C SER A 473 19.53 -9.55 41.77
N ILE A 474 19.14 -8.33 41.43
CA ILE A 474 19.58 -7.64 40.20
C ILE A 474 20.31 -6.36 40.57
N HIS A 475 21.65 -6.38 40.47
CA HIS A 475 22.51 -5.20 40.59
C HIS A 475 22.13 -4.13 39.55
N PRO A 476 22.12 -2.83 39.91
CA PRO A 476 21.70 -1.76 39.03
C PRO A 476 22.86 -1.35 38.11
N SER A 477 22.96 -1.95 36.92
CA SER A 477 23.83 -1.46 35.86
C SER A 477 23.02 -0.80 34.74
N ASN A 478 22.96 0.53 34.75
CA ASN A 478 22.79 1.47 33.61
C ASN A 478 21.71 1.20 32.53
N GLY A 479 20.62 0.48 32.83
CA GLY A 479 19.56 0.15 31.88
C GLY A 479 18.28 1.00 31.91
N LEU A 480 18.20 2.07 32.73
CA LEU A 480 16.90 2.59 33.16
C LEU A 480 16.26 3.72 32.35
N ASN A 481 16.82 4.12 31.19
CA ASN A 481 16.26 5.18 30.34
C ASN A 481 16.34 4.85 28.84
N TRP A 482 15.77 3.72 28.41
CA TRP A 482 15.85 3.27 27.00
C TRP A 482 15.15 4.19 25.97
N LEU A 483 14.38 5.18 26.42
CA LEU A 483 13.72 6.16 25.55
C LEU A 483 14.47 7.49 25.41
N THR A 484 15.38 7.89 26.31
CA THR A 484 15.80 9.30 26.39
C THR A 484 16.56 9.80 25.16
N SER A 485 17.52 9.03 24.63
CA SER A 485 18.37 9.54 23.53
C SER A 485 17.65 9.66 22.17
N LEU A 486 16.68 8.77 21.87
CA LEU A 486 16.01 8.73 20.56
C LEU A 486 14.62 9.36 20.57
N SER A 487 13.92 9.38 21.70
CA SER A 487 12.57 9.98 21.72
C SER A 487 12.59 11.49 21.91
N ASP A 488 13.68 12.06 22.42
CA ASP A 488 13.85 13.52 22.47
C ASP A 488 14.22 14.05 21.07
N THR A 489 15.05 13.34 20.29
CA THR A 489 15.24 13.64 18.85
C THR A 489 14.01 13.32 17.99
N VAL A 490 13.22 12.27 18.28
CA VAL A 490 11.98 11.96 17.53
C VAL A 490 10.84 12.94 17.84
N LEU A 491 10.80 13.56 19.03
CA LEU A 491 9.78 14.55 19.39
C LEU A 491 10.20 15.99 19.06
N GLU A 492 11.49 16.33 19.12
CA GLU A 492 12.01 17.65 18.72
C GLU A 492 12.28 17.78 17.22
N SER A 493 12.56 16.69 16.49
CA SER A 493 12.81 16.75 15.04
C SER A 493 11.56 16.51 14.17
N ILE A 494 10.35 16.67 14.71
CA ILE A 494 9.13 16.70 13.89
C ILE A 494 9.01 18.13 13.36
N PRO A 495 9.10 18.36 12.04
CA PRO A 495 8.91 19.70 11.50
C PRO A 495 7.55 20.23 11.94
N ASN A 496 7.49 21.54 12.22
CA ASN A 496 6.27 22.28 12.49
C ASN A 496 5.19 21.88 11.46
N PRO A 497 4.01 21.33 11.84
CA PRO A 497 3.02 20.84 10.87
C PRO A 497 2.48 21.93 9.94
N ALA A 498 2.67 23.21 10.28
CA ALA A 498 2.38 24.34 9.40
C ALA A 498 3.28 24.40 8.14
N ALA A 499 4.46 23.76 8.16
CA ALA A 499 5.37 23.67 7.00
C ALA A 499 5.31 22.31 6.28
N VAL A 500 4.31 21.46 6.60
CA VAL A 500 4.20 20.06 6.14
C VAL A 500 3.07 19.85 5.12
N LEU A 501 2.42 20.92 4.64
CA LEU A 501 1.36 20.79 3.64
C LEU A 501 1.82 20.55 2.20
N ASP A 502 3.13 20.60 1.90
CA ASP A 502 3.64 20.22 0.58
C ASP A 502 4.81 19.24 0.66
N THR A 503 4.52 17.93 0.57
CA THR A 503 5.44 16.96 -0.08
C THR A 503 4.71 15.71 -0.59
N PRO A 504 5.14 15.15 -1.74
CA PRO A 504 4.35 14.27 -2.59
C PRO A 504 4.43 12.80 -2.15
N LYS A 505 3.67 12.38 -1.13
CA LYS A 505 3.50 10.94 -0.80
C LYS A 505 2.24 10.31 -1.41
N SER A 506 1.48 11.06 -2.20
CA SER A 506 0.30 10.57 -2.93
C SER A 506 0.67 9.95 -4.30
N SER A 507 1.75 10.41 -4.93
CA SER A 507 1.99 10.13 -6.35
C SER A 507 2.31 8.67 -6.66
N PHE A 508 3.19 7.98 -5.92
CA PHE A 508 3.56 6.60 -6.27
C PHE A 508 2.44 5.58 -6.03
N ILE A 509 1.73 5.66 -4.90
CA ILE A 509 0.60 4.75 -4.62
C ILE A 509 -0.60 5.07 -5.53
N SER A 510 -0.82 6.35 -5.86
CA SER A 510 -1.83 6.76 -6.85
C SER A 510 -1.46 6.28 -8.25
N ASN A 511 -0.18 6.36 -8.63
CA ASN A 511 0.35 5.89 -9.91
C ASN A 511 0.31 4.37 -10.00
N ALA A 512 0.65 3.64 -8.93
CA ALA A 512 0.55 2.19 -8.87
C ALA A 512 -0.90 1.71 -8.93
N LYS A 513 -1.83 2.39 -8.23
CA LYS A 513 -3.27 2.12 -8.34
C LYS A 513 -3.79 2.38 -9.75
N SER A 514 -3.39 3.51 -10.36
CA SER A 514 -3.74 3.88 -11.73
C SER A 514 -3.17 2.92 -12.76
N PHE A 515 -1.94 2.43 -12.55
CA PHE A 515 -1.28 1.45 -13.39
C PHE A 515 -1.93 0.07 -13.27
N ALA A 516 -2.22 -0.38 -12.04
CA ALA A 516 -2.90 -1.65 -11.81
C ALA A 516 -4.33 -1.64 -12.37
N SER A 517 -5.07 -0.54 -12.18
CA SER A 517 -6.41 -0.39 -12.74
C SER A 517 -6.41 -0.27 -14.26
N GLY A 518 -5.46 0.48 -14.83
CA GLY A 518 -5.30 0.61 -16.28
C GLY A 518 -4.88 -0.70 -16.94
N GLY A 519 -3.94 -1.43 -16.31
CA GLY A 519 -3.50 -2.74 -16.76
C GLY A 519 -4.63 -3.78 -16.73
N PHE A 520 -5.38 -3.85 -15.63
CA PHE A 520 -6.52 -4.78 -15.50
C PHE A 520 -7.66 -4.44 -16.48
N GLY A 521 -7.97 -3.15 -16.65
CA GLY A 521 -8.93 -2.69 -17.66
C GLY A 521 -8.51 -3.07 -19.09
N GLY A 522 -7.22 -2.90 -19.41
CA GLY A 522 -6.65 -3.32 -20.69
C GLY A 522 -6.75 -4.83 -20.95
N ILE A 523 -6.47 -5.65 -19.93
CA ILE A 523 -6.63 -7.12 -20.00
C ILE A 523 -8.09 -7.50 -20.28
N CYS A 524 -9.04 -6.90 -19.55
CA CYS A 524 -10.47 -7.17 -19.75
C CYS A 524 -10.92 -6.78 -21.17
N ALA A 525 -10.48 -5.62 -21.68
CA ALA A 525 -10.80 -5.18 -23.04
C ALA A 525 -10.27 -6.16 -24.10
N VAL A 526 -9.04 -6.65 -23.94
CA VAL A 526 -8.45 -7.65 -24.84
C VAL A 526 -9.24 -8.96 -24.81
N LEU A 527 -9.59 -9.47 -23.63
CA LEU A 527 -10.33 -10.74 -23.49
C LEU A 527 -11.73 -10.68 -24.10
N VAL A 528 -12.40 -9.53 -24.05
CA VAL A 528 -13.73 -9.34 -24.67
C VAL A 528 -13.61 -9.14 -26.18
N GLY A 529 -12.63 -8.37 -26.66
CA GLY A 529 -12.48 -8.03 -28.08
C GLY A 529 -11.85 -9.13 -28.93
N HIS A 530 -10.98 -9.97 -28.35
CA HIS A 530 -10.16 -10.91 -29.11
C HIS A 530 -10.94 -11.93 -29.98
N PRO A 531 -12.08 -12.51 -29.53
CA PRO A 531 -12.88 -13.38 -30.40
C PRO A 531 -13.39 -12.69 -31.66
N PHE A 532 -13.75 -11.40 -31.58
CA PHE A 532 -14.20 -10.62 -32.72
C PHE A 532 -13.04 -10.28 -33.66
N ASP A 533 -11.87 -9.96 -33.11
CA ASP A 533 -10.64 -9.73 -33.88
C ASP A 533 -10.22 -10.98 -34.65
N LEU A 534 -10.32 -12.16 -34.05
CA LEU A 534 -9.99 -13.41 -34.71
C LEU A 534 -10.91 -13.68 -35.92
N VAL A 535 -12.22 -13.47 -35.76
CA VAL A 535 -13.20 -13.62 -36.84
C VAL A 535 -12.88 -12.65 -37.97
N LYS A 536 -12.62 -11.37 -37.64
CA LYS A 536 -12.22 -10.34 -38.60
C LYS A 536 -10.97 -10.75 -39.38
N VAL A 537 -9.88 -11.11 -38.71
CA VAL A 537 -8.60 -11.42 -39.37
C VAL A 537 -8.73 -12.64 -40.28
N ARG A 538 -9.44 -13.69 -39.85
CA ARG A 538 -9.69 -14.88 -40.71
C ARG A 538 -10.54 -14.53 -41.93
N MET A 539 -11.57 -13.70 -41.78
CA MET A 539 -12.36 -13.23 -42.93
C MET A 539 -11.53 -12.38 -43.90
N GLN A 540 -10.62 -11.55 -43.37
CA GLN A 540 -9.80 -10.65 -44.18
C GLN A 540 -8.68 -11.38 -44.92
N THR A 541 -8.18 -12.51 -44.40
CA THR A 541 -6.99 -13.20 -44.91
C THR A 541 -7.30 -14.51 -45.64
N ALA A 542 -8.49 -15.09 -45.45
CA ALA A 542 -8.84 -16.34 -46.11
C ALA A 542 -9.05 -16.18 -47.62
N ALA A 543 -8.68 -17.23 -48.36
CA ALA A 543 -8.93 -17.34 -49.79
C ALA A 543 -10.44 -17.24 -50.12
N PRO A 544 -10.81 -16.75 -51.32
CA PRO A 544 -12.19 -16.72 -51.78
C PRO A 544 -12.90 -18.09 -51.65
N GLY A 545 -14.09 -18.10 -51.05
CA GLY A 545 -14.93 -19.29 -50.91
C GLY A 545 -14.76 -20.09 -49.61
N VAL A 546 -13.73 -19.82 -48.79
CA VAL A 546 -13.45 -20.59 -47.54
C VAL A 546 -14.51 -20.35 -46.46
N TYR A 547 -15.02 -19.13 -46.34
CA TYR A 547 -16.02 -18.76 -45.34
C TYR A 547 -17.21 -18.03 -45.98
N LYS A 548 -18.43 -18.44 -45.64
CA LYS A 548 -19.69 -17.81 -46.09
C LYS A 548 -20.05 -16.55 -45.30
N GLY A 549 -19.44 -16.33 -44.14
CA GLY A 549 -19.64 -15.15 -43.29
C GLY A 549 -19.05 -15.30 -41.89
N ALA A 550 -19.21 -14.28 -41.04
CA ALA A 550 -18.63 -14.25 -39.69
C ALA A 550 -19.08 -15.42 -38.79
N LEU A 551 -20.38 -15.77 -38.83
CA LEU A 551 -20.90 -16.90 -38.06
C LEU A 551 -20.35 -18.25 -38.55
N ASP A 552 -20.05 -18.37 -39.84
CA ASP A 552 -19.44 -19.56 -40.43
C ASP A 552 -17.99 -19.71 -39.94
N VAL A 553 -17.23 -18.60 -39.85
CA VAL A 553 -15.91 -18.59 -39.23
C VAL A 553 -15.97 -19.07 -37.78
N VAL A 554 -16.92 -18.59 -36.98
CA VAL A 554 -17.09 -19.01 -35.58
C VAL A 554 -17.41 -20.50 -35.50
N LYS A 555 -18.40 -20.97 -36.26
CA LYS A 555 -18.80 -22.39 -36.28
C LYS A 555 -17.64 -23.31 -36.67
N GLN A 556 -16.94 -22.99 -37.76
CA GLN A 556 -15.79 -23.78 -38.21
C GLN A 556 -14.62 -23.73 -37.22
N THR A 557 -14.39 -22.60 -36.55
CA THR A 557 -13.33 -22.46 -35.54
C THR A 557 -13.61 -23.30 -34.31
N ILE A 558 -14.85 -23.26 -33.80
CA ILE A 558 -15.27 -24.07 -32.64
C ILE A 558 -15.25 -25.56 -33.00
N ALA A 559 -15.71 -25.94 -34.19
CA ALA A 559 -15.69 -27.33 -34.64
C ALA A 559 -14.27 -27.90 -34.78
N LYS A 560 -13.29 -27.10 -35.20
CA LYS A 560 -11.90 -27.54 -35.41
C LYS A 560 -11.01 -27.48 -34.17
N SER A 561 -11.21 -26.48 -33.30
CA SER A 561 -10.26 -26.17 -32.22
C SER A 561 -10.93 -25.95 -30.86
N GLY A 562 -12.25 -26.18 -30.77
CA GLY A 562 -13.03 -25.92 -29.57
C GLY A 562 -13.22 -24.43 -29.29
N ALA A 563 -13.93 -24.12 -28.20
CA ALA A 563 -14.24 -22.74 -27.80
C ALA A 563 -12.97 -21.92 -27.48
N THR A 564 -11.91 -22.55 -26.97
CA THR A 564 -10.61 -21.92 -26.70
C THR A 564 -9.88 -21.51 -27.99
N GLY A 565 -10.23 -22.10 -29.14
CA GLY A 565 -9.72 -21.72 -30.46
C GLY A 565 -10.05 -20.26 -30.85
N LEU A 566 -11.13 -19.69 -30.30
CA LEU A 566 -11.46 -18.26 -30.49
C LEU A 566 -10.46 -17.31 -29.82
N TYR A 567 -9.61 -17.83 -28.92
CA TYR A 567 -8.56 -17.10 -28.22
C TYR A 567 -7.16 -17.36 -28.78
N ALA A 568 -7.05 -18.00 -29.95
CA ALA A 568 -5.77 -18.22 -30.61
C ALA A 568 -5.04 -16.88 -30.85
N GLY A 569 -3.79 -16.79 -30.38
CA GLY A 569 -2.95 -15.60 -30.52
C GLY A 569 -3.18 -14.49 -29.48
N VAL A 570 -4.01 -14.70 -28.45
CA VAL A 570 -4.33 -13.67 -27.42
C VAL A 570 -3.13 -13.26 -26.55
N GLY A 571 -2.11 -14.13 -26.43
CA GLY A 571 -0.94 -13.87 -25.59
C GLY A 571 -0.11 -12.65 -26.01
N ALA A 572 0.02 -12.39 -27.33
CA ALA A 572 0.77 -11.24 -27.82
C ALA A 572 0.09 -9.89 -27.46
N PRO A 573 -1.23 -9.70 -27.71
CA PRO A 573 -1.97 -8.54 -27.22
C PRO A 573 -1.94 -8.36 -25.70
N LEU A 574 -2.07 -9.42 -24.91
CA LEU A 574 -2.04 -9.33 -23.45
C LEU A 574 -0.68 -8.86 -22.91
N ALA A 575 0.41 -9.31 -23.50
CA ALA A 575 1.75 -8.86 -23.14
C ALA A 575 2.03 -7.41 -23.57
N GLY A 576 1.44 -6.98 -24.69
CA GLY A 576 1.65 -5.64 -25.27
C GLY A 576 0.72 -4.56 -24.75
N VAL A 577 -0.48 -4.88 -24.22
CA VAL A 577 -1.54 -3.90 -23.98
C VAL A 577 -1.12 -2.75 -23.06
N THR A 578 -0.53 -3.06 -21.90
CA THR A 578 -0.10 -2.06 -20.93
C THR A 578 1.03 -1.15 -21.43
N PRO A 579 2.15 -1.67 -21.97
CA PRO A 579 3.21 -0.81 -22.49
C PRO A 579 2.79 -0.01 -23.73
N ILE A 580 1.94 -0.58 -24.61
CA ILE A 580 1.43 0.13 -25.80
C ILE A 580 0.60 1.36 -25.38
N PHE A 581 -0.34 1.21 -24.45
CA PHE A 581 -1.16 2.34 -23.98
C PHE A 581 -0.32 3.36 -23.19
N ALA A 582 0.64 2.92 -22.38
CA ALA A 582 1.52 3.82 -21.65
C ALA A 582 2.33 4.73 -22.60
N VAL A 583 2.91 4.16 -23.65
CA VAL A 583 3.65 4.92 -24.68
C VAL A 583 2.74 5.80 -25.51
N SER A 584 1.51 5.36 -25.82
CA SER A 584 0.52 6.18 -26.51
C SER A 584 0.15 7.43 -25.71
N PHE A 585 -0.13 7.31 -24.41
CA PHE A 585 -0.45 8.48 -23.57
C PHE A 585 0.74 9.43 -23.42
N TRP A 586 1.95 8.88 -23.22
CA TRP A 586 3.16 9.70 -23.18
C TRP A 586 3.36 10.46 -24.50
N GLY A 587 3.19 9.77 -25.64
CA GLY A 587 3.28 10.39 -26.96
C GLY A 587 2.22 11.46 -27.19
N TYR A 588 1.00 11.29 -26.64
CA TYR A 588 -0.06 12.30 -26.69
C TYR A 588 0.31 13.55 -25.88
N ASP A 589 0.88 13.38 -24.68
CA ASP A 589 1.33 14.50 -23.84
C ASP A 589 2.50 15.26 -24.48
N VAL A 590 3.44 14.56 -25.11
CA VAL A 590 4.50 15.17 -25.93
C VAL A 590 3.91 15.91 -27.13
N GLY A 591 2.95 15.31 -27.84
CA GLY A 591 2.25 15.93 -28.96
C GLY A 591 1.58 17.25 -28.59
N LYS A 592 0.89 17.32 -27.45
CA LYS A 592 0.29 18.57 -26.95
C LYS A 592 1.33 19.65 -26.69
N ARG A 593 2.49 19.30 -26.10
CA ARG A 593 3.58 20.26 -25.83
C ARG A 593 4.16 20.83 -27.13
N LEU A 594 4.36 19.98 -28.14
CA LEU A 594 4.86 20.41 -29.44
C LEU A 594 3.90 21.37 -30.16
N VAL A 595 2.60 21.07 -30.12
CA VAL A 595 1.59 21.95 -30.75
C VAL A 595 1.50 23.30 -30.04
N ARG A 596 1.57 23.31 -28.70
CA ARG A 596 1.61 24.56 -27.91
C ARG A 596 2.84 25.41 -28.24
N GLN A 597 4.00 24.78 -28.32
CA GLN A 597 5.26 25.46 -28.65
C GLN A 597 5.26 26.03 -30.08
N TYR A 598 4.63 25.33 -31.03
CA TYR A 598 4.56 25.76 -32.42
C TYR A 598 3.59 26.93 -32.64
N HIS A 599 2.42 26.93 -31.98
CA HIS A 599 1.41 27.98 -32.10
C HIS A 599 1.57 29.14 -31.11
N GLY A 600 2.53 29.07 -30.17
CA GLY A 600 2.76 30.10 -29.17
C GLY A 600 1.65 30.22 -28.13
N TYR A 601 0.97 29.12 -27.80
CA TYR A 601 -0.09 29.11 -26.80
C TYR A 601 0.46 29.16 -25.37
N ASP A 602 -0.19 29.95 -24.49
CA ASP A 602 0.03 29.88 -23.05
C ASP A 602 -0.28 28.47 -22.49
N GLU A 603 0.43 28.07 -21.43
CA GLU A 603 0.34 26.70 -20.87
C GLU A 603 -1.09 26.28 -20.48
N LYS A 604 -1.94 27.26 -20.15
CA LYS A 604 -3.35 27.11 -19.73
C LYS A 604 -4.38 27.23 -20.85
N ALA A 605 -3.97 27.56 -22.08
CA ALA A 605 -4.91 27.76 -23.18
C ALA A 605 -5.61 26.45 -23.60
N GLN A 606 -6.93 26.51 -23.78
CA GLN A 606 -7.69 25.37 -24.33
C GLN A 606 -7.28 25.13 -25.78
N LEU A 607 -6.68 23.97 -26.04
CA LEU A 607 -6.27 23.55 -27.38
C LEU A 607 -7.48 23.44 -28.31
N SER A 608 -7.34 23.86 -29.57
CA SER A 608 -8.40 23.66 -30.57
C SER A 608 -8.60 22.17 -30.83
N THR A 609 -9.77 21.79 -31.34
CA THR A 609 -10.05 20.39 -31.71
C THR A 609 -9.07 19.87 -32.76
N THR A 610 -8.60 20.75 -33.65
CA THR A 610 -7.56 20.43 -34.65
C THR A 610 -6.21 20.15 -33.99
N ASP A 611 -5.84 20.93 -32.97
CA ASP A 611 -4.58 20.78 -32.23
C ASP A 611 -4.53 19.48 -31.42
N MET A 612 -5.67 19.13 -30.81
CA MET A 612 -5.84 17.85 -30.12
C MET A 612 -5.75 16.67 -31.10
N ALA A 613 -6.28 16.81 -32.32
CA ALA A 613 -6.16 15.80 -33.37
C ALA A 613 -4.71 15.61 -33.84
N ILE A 614 -3.95 16.71 -33.97
CA ILE A 614 -2.52 16.69 -34.30
C ILE A 614 -1.72 16.02 -33.18
N ALA A 615 -1.99 16.35 -31.91
CA ALA A 615 -1.39 15.67 -30.76
C ALA A 615 -1.72 14.17 -30.72
N GLY A 616 -2.96 13.81 -31.08
CA GLY A 616 -3.40 12.43 -31.29
C GLY A 616 -2.59 11.69 -32.35
N PHE A 617 -2.29 12.34 -33.48
CA PHE A 617 -1.45 11.77 -34.54
C PHE A 617 -0.01 11.52 -34.06
N PHE A 618 0.61 12.48 -33.35
CA PHE A 618 1.97 12.33 -32.82
C PHE A 618 2.10 11.18 -31.83
N SER A 619 1.04 10.87 -31.07
CA SER A 619 1.02 9.75 -30.13
C SER A 619 1.22 8.38 -30.80
N ALA A 620 0.80 8.25 -32.06
CA ALA A 620 0.86 6.99 -32.81
C ALA A 620 2.30 6.60 -33.24
N VAL A 621 3.20 7.58 -33.37
CA VAL A 621 4.57 7.36 -33.85
C VAL A 621 5.40 6.47 -32.89
N PRO A 622 5.60 6.83 -31.61
CA PRO A 622 6.33 5.98 -30.67
C PRO A 622 5.54 4.70 -30.34
N MET A 623 4.21 4.76 -30.35
CA MET A 623 3.33 3.60 -30.14
C MET A 623 3.53 2.52 -31.22
N THR A 624 3.77 2.91 -32.47
CA THR A 624 3.94 1.98 -33.60
C THR A 624 5.17 1.09 -33.42
N ILE A 625 6.23 1.58 -32.77
CA ILE A 625 7.46 0.82 -32.50
C ILE A 625 7.15 -0.42 -31.64
N LEU A 626 6.28 -0.27 -30.65
CA LEU A 626 5.81 -1.40 -29.85
C LEU A 626 4.73 -2.19 -30.60
N THR A 627 3.74 -1.51 -31.16
CA THR A 627 2.53 -2.15 -31.68
C THR A 627 2.82 -3.06 -32.88
N ALA A 628 3.69 -2.64 -33.80
CA ALA A 628 3.98 -3.38 -35.03
C ALA A 628 4.44 -4.83 -34.83
N PRO A 629 5.45 -5.14 -33.98
CA PRO A 629 5.88 -6.52 -33.75
C PRO A 629 4.81 -7.36 -33.03
N PHE A 630 4.11 -6.81 -32.03
CA PHE A 630 3.06 -7.55 -31.32
C PHE A 630 1.88 -7.89 -32.22
N GLU A 631 1.45 -6.96 -33.07
CA GLU A 631 0.38 -7.19 -34.03
C GLU A 631 0.77 -8.19 -35.11
N ARG A 632 2.00 -8.12 -35.63
CA ARG A 632 2.49 -9.08 -36.62
C ARG A 632 2.44 -10.50 -36.07
N VAL A 633 2.90 -10.71 -34.84
CA VAL A 633 2.86 -12.01 -34.17
C VAL A 633 1.40 -12.48 -33.98
N LYS A 634 0.50 -11.58 -33.57
CA LYS A 634 -0.93 -11.87 -33.43
C LYS A 634 -1.54 -12.36 -34.74
N VAL A 635 -1.35 -11.63 -35.83
CA VAL A 635 -1.94 -11.93 -37.15
C VAL A 635 -1.48 -13.30 -37.66
N LEU A 636 -0.18 -13.60 -37.59
CA LEU A 636 0.36 -14.88 -38.07
C LEU A 636 -0.18 -16.08 -37.26
N LEU A 637 -0.32 -15.94 -35.94
CA LEU A 637 -0.92 -16.99 -35.11
C LEU A 637 -2.43 -17.18 -35.38
N GLN A 638 -3.15 -16.10 -35.72
CA GLN A 638 -4.58 -16.16 -36.02
C GLN A 638 -4.88 -16.82 -37.37
N ILE A 639 -4.00 -16.64 -38.36
CA ILE A 639 -4.12 -17.23 -39.71
C ILE A 639 -3.82 -18.74 -39.70
N GLN A 640 -2.83 -19.19 -38.92
CA GLN A 640 -2.41 -20.60 -38.89
C GLN A 640 -3.54 -21.59 -38.57
N GLY A 641 -4.54 -21.19 -37.77
CA GLY A 641 -5.67 -22.05 -37.43
C GLY A 641 -6.75 -22.21 -38.51
N SER A 642 -6.53 -21.68 -39.73
CA SER A 642 -7.52 -21.70 -40.82
C SER A 642 -7.38 -22.88 -41.80
N GLY A 643 -6.36 -23.74 -41.67
CA GLY A 643 -6.24 -24.96 -42.49
C GLY A 643 -4.83 -25.37 -42.95
N SER A 644 -3.78 -24.67 -42.54
CA SER A 644 -2.38 -25.03 -42.87
C SER A 644 -1.74 -25.86 -41.75
N GLU A 645 -0.71 -26.65 -42.07
CA GLU A 645 0.11 -27.32 -41.05
C GLU A 645 0.61 -26.32 -39.99
N LYS A 646 0.76 -26.80 -38.74
CA LYS A 646 1.12 -25.98 -37.59
C LYS A 646 2.58 -25.46 -37.72
N LYS A 647 2.77 -24.32 -38.39
CA LYS A 647 4.11 -23.70 -38.61
C LYS A 647 4.75 -23.14 -37.32
N TYR A 648 3.95 -22.68 -36.37
CA TYR A 648 4.38 -21.99 -35.15
C TYR A 648 3.75 -22.59 -33.88
N ASN A 649 4.55 -22.70 -32.82
CA ASN A 649 4.14 -23.24 -31.52
C ASN A 649 3.68 -22.18 -30.51
N GLY A 650 3.88 -20.88 -30.81
CA GLY A 650 3.45 -19.78 -29.94
C GLY A 650 4.09 -18.45 -30.34
N SER A 651 3.77 -17.38 -29.61
CA SER A 651 4.21 -16.01 -29.91
C SER A 651 5.73 -15.84 -29.95
N PHE A 652 6.45 -16.51 -29.05
CA PHE A 652 7.91 -16.48 -29.02
C PHE A 652 8.55 -17.23 -30.19
N ASP A 653 7.97 -18.37 -30.59
CA ASP A 653 8.42 -19.17 -31.74
C ASP A 653 8.22 -18.39 -33.07
N VAL A 654 7.11 -17.66 -33.20
CA VAL A 654 6.89 -16.75 -34.34
C VAL A 654 7.97 -15.67 -34.39
N MET A 655 8.24 -15.00 -33.26
CA MET A 655 9.23 -13.93 -33.20
C MET A 655 10.63 -14.44 -33.57
N ARG A 656 11.03 -15.60 -33.03
CA ARG A 656 12.32 -16.25 -33.31
C ARG A 656 12.45 -16.61 -34.79
N LYS A 657 11.44 -17.29 -35.37
CA LYS A 657 11.46 -17.71 -36.77
C LYS A 657 11.43 -16.52 -37.74
N LEU A 658 10.64 -15.47 -37.45
CA LEU A 658 10.63 -14.25 -38.24
C LEU A 658 12.01 -13.56 -38.26
N TYR A 659 12.67 -13.50 -37.10
CA TYR A 659 14.00 -12.93 -36.99
C TYR A 659 15.04 -13.77 -37.76
N GLN A 660 14.93 -15.10 -37.74
CA GLN A 660 15.78 -16.00 -38.51
C GLN A 660 15.53 -15.91 -40.03
N GLU A 661 14.29 -15.72 -40.47
CA GLU A 661 13.92 -15.65 -41.91
C GLU A 661 14.36 -14.34 -42.58
N GLY A 662 14.42 -13.21 -41.86
CA GLY A 662 14.72 -11.92 -42.49
C GLY A 662 15.05 -10.78 -41.53
N GLY A 663 15.55 -11.10 -40.33
CA GLY A 663 15.98 -10.14 -39.32
C GLY A 663 14.89 -9.18 -38.85
N LEU A 664 15.33 -8.00 -38.39
CA LEU A 664 14.43 -6.94 -37.90
C LEU A 664 13.46 -6.44 -38.98
N ARG A 665 13.87 -6.42 -40.25
CA ARG A 665 13.00 -6.00 -41.36
C ARG A 665 11.81 -6.94 -41.54
N SER A 666 12.00 -8.24 -41.29
CA SER A 666 10.90 -9.21 -41.26
C SER A 666 9.98 -8.91 -40.07
N VAL A 667 10.51 -8.78 -38.86
CA VAL A 667 9.70 -8.50 -37.65
C VAL A 667 8.85 -7.22 -37.76
N PHE A 668 9.38 -6.16 -38.38
CA PHE A 668 8.69 -4.88 -38.55
C PHE A 668 8.03 -4.70 -39.94
N ARG A 669 7.88 -5.77 -40.73
CA ARG A 669 7.19 -5.63 -42.03
C ARG A 669 5.70 -5.35 -41.81
N GLY A 670 5.24 -4.24 -42.39
CA GLY A 670 3.90 -3.70 -42.22
C GLY A 670 3.82 -2.48 -41.31
N SER A 671 4.90 -2.07 -40.63
CA SER A 671 4.90 -0.91 -39.71
C SER A 671 4.42 0.38 -40.34
N PHE A 672 4.75 0.65 -41.61
CA PHE A 672 4.27 1.84 -42.30
C PHE A 672 2.74 1.82 -42.49
N ALA A 673 2.17 0.66 -42.85
CA ALA A 673 0.73 0.50 -42.95
C ALA A 673 0.04 0.55 -41.57
N THR A 674 0.73 0.11 -40.51
CA THR A 674 0.30 0.30 -39.12
C THR A 674 0.25 1.78 -38.75
N LEU A 675 1.30 2.55 -39.03
CA LEU A 675 1.33 3.99 -38.74
C LEU A 675 0.29 4.77 -39.56
N ALA A 676 0.15 4.45 -40.84
CA ALA A 676 -0.84 5.06 -41.74
C ALA A 676 -2.29 4.78 -41.29
N ARG A 677 -2.50 3.70 -40.52
CA ARG A 677 -3.76 3.44 -39.82
C ARG A 677 -3.84 4.21 -38.50
N ASP A 678 -2.83 4.06 -37.65
CA ASP A 678 -2.92 4.45 -36.24
C ASP A 678 -2.91 5.97 -36.07
N GLY A 679 -2.17 6.70 -36.91
CA GLY A 679 -2.13 8.16 -36.88
C GLY A 679 -3.50 8.79 -37.20
N PRO A 680 -4.05 8.61 -38.42
CA PRO A 680 -5.35 9.15 -38.79
C PRO A 680 -6.49 8.61 -37.90
N GLY A 681 -6.42 7.34 -37.50
CA GLY A 681 -7.39 6.74 -36.58
C GLY A 681 -7.42 7.42 -35.22
N SER A 682 -6.25 7.68 -34.63
CA SER A 682 -6.15 8.36 -33.32
C SER A 682 -6.64 9.80 -33.42
N ALA A 683 -6.30 10.51 -34.49
CA ALA A 683 -6.79 11.87 -34.74
C ALA A 683 -8.33 11.93 -34.81
N ALA A 684 -8.94 11.01 -35.58
CA ALA A 684 -10.40 10.92 -35.69
C ALA A 684 -11.08 10.53 -34.37
N TYR A 685 -10.48 9.61 -33.62
CA TYR A 685 -10.98 9.20 -32.31
C TYR A 685 -11.00 10.37 -31.32
N PHE A 686 -9.86 11.04 -31.10
CA PHE A 686 -9.76 12.12 -30.12
C PHE A 686 -10.60 13.33 -30.51
N ALA A 687 -10.61 13.72 -31.79
CA ALA A 687 -11.45 14.82 -32.26
C ALA A 687 -12.94 14.56 -32.01
N THR A 688 -13.42 13.37 -32.38
CA THR A 688 -14.82 12.99 -32.22
C THR A 688 -15.20 12.89 -30.73
N TYR A 689 -14.33 12.30 -29.91
CA TYR A 689 -14.54 12.17 -28.47
C TYR A 689 -14.71 13.52 -27.79
N GLU A 690 -13.81 14.47 -28.06
CA GLU A 690 -13.84 15.80 -27.43
C GLU A 690 -15.04 16.64 -27.89
N ILE A 691 -15.38 16.62 -29.18
CA ILE A 691 -16.57 17.33 -29.71
C ILE A 691 -17.84 16.81 -29.04
N LEU A 692 -18.04 15.49 -29.01
CA LEU A 692 -19.26 14.91 -28.43
C LEU A 692 -19.31 15.04 -26.91
N LYS A 693 -18.18 14.87 -26.23
CA LYS A 693 -18.10 15.07 -24.77
C LYS A 693 -18.49 16.51 -24.41
N LYS A 694 -17.99 17.51 -25.13
CA LYS A 694 -18.34 18.93 -24.90
C LYS A 694 -19.82 19.21 -25.18
N LYS A 695 -20.39 18.65 -26.26
CA LYS A 695 -21.82 18.84 -26.61
C LYS A 695 -22.80 18.10 -25.70
N LEU A 696 -22.40 16.98 -25.11
CA LEU A 696 -23.26 16.13 -24.27
C LEU A 696 -23.13 16.46 -22.77
N THR A 697 -22.22 17.34 -22.38
CA THR A 697 -22.05 17.79 -20.99
C THR A 697 -22.89 19.05 -20.78
N PRO A 698 -23.84 19.06 -19.81
CA PRO A 698 -24.60 20.27 -19.46
C PRO A 698 -23.68 21.40 -19.00
N GLU A 699 -24.02 22.65 -19.32
CA GLU A 699 -23.18 23.83 -19.00
C GLU A 699 -22.96 24.02 -17.49
N ASP A 700 -23.90 23.55 -16.64
CA ASP A 700 -23.85 23.67 -15.18
C ASP A 700 -23.12 22.51 -14.46
N ALA A 701 -22.55 21.55 -15.20
CA ALA A 701 -21.95 20.35 -14.60
C ALA A 701 -20.42 20.47 -14.47
N GLU A 702 -19.91 20.44 -13.23
CA GLU A 702 -18.45 20.38 -12.93
C GLU A 702 -17.73 19.20 -13.59
N ALA A 703 -18.44 18.12 -13.95
CA ALA A 703 -17.87 16.97 -14.61
C ALA A 703 -18.85 16.32 -15.61
N PRO A 704 -18.34 15.77 -16.74
CA PRO A 704 -19.18 15.11 -17.73
C PRO A 704 -19.94 13.92 -17.12
N PRO A 705 -21.28 13.83 -17.32
CA PRO A 705 -22.06 12.70 -16.83
C PRO A 705 -21.64 11.40 -17.52
N LEU A 706 -21.84 10.28 -16.83
CA LEU A 706 -21.38 8.96 -17.31
C LEU A 706 -21.95 8.60 -18.69
N SER A 707 -23.21 8.99 -18.94
CA SER A 707 -23.88 8.80 -20.24
C SER A 707 -23.19 9.57 -21.37
N ALA A 708 -22.73 10.80 -21.13
CA ALA A 708 -22.01 11.61 -22.10
C ALA A 708 -20.66 10.98 -22.45
N ILE A 709 -19.92 10.49 -21.46
CA ILE A 709 -18.62 9.82 -21.66
C ILE A 709 -18.80 8.55 -22.52
N ILE A 710 -19.82 7.74 -22.23
CA ILE A 710 -20.09 6.49 -22.95
C ILE A 710 -20.51 6.77 -24.40
N MET A 711 -21.42 7.72 -24.61
CA MET A 711 -21.89 8.08 -25.95
C MET A 711 -20.79 8.71 -26.81
N ALA A 712 -19.97 9.58 -26.21
CA ALA A 712 -18.81 10.17 -26.88
C ALA A 712 -17.77 9.10 -27.23
N GLY A 713 -17.45 8.19 -26.31
CA GLY A 713 -16.50 7.09 -26.53
C GLY A 713 -16.95 6.11 -27.62
N GLY A 714 -18.22 5.67 -27.57
CA GLY A 714 -18.79 4.77 -28.58
C GLY A 714 -18.81 5.40 -29.97
N SER A 715 -19.22 6.67 -30.07
CA SER A 715 -19.26 7.41 -31.34
C SER A 715 -17.87 7.69 -31.91
N ALA A 716 -16.90 8.01 -31.05
CA ALA A 716 -15.50 8.17 -31.43
C ALA A 716 -14.90 6.87 -31.99
N GLY A 717 -15.22 5.73 -31.38
CA GLY A 717 -14.84 4.41 -31.89
C GLY A 717 -15.39 4.16 -33.30
N ILE A 718 -16.65 4.49 -33.57
CA ILE A 718 -17.25 4.36 -34.92
C ILE A 718 -16.54 5.24 -35.93
N ALA A 719 -16.30 6.51 -35.59
CA ALA A 719 -15.65 7.46 -36.48
C ALA A 719 -14.23 7.01 -36.85
N MET A 720 -13.45 6.58 -35.86
CA MET A 720 -12.12 6.00 -36.06
C MET A 720 -12.17 4.80 -37.01
N TRP A 721 -13.00 3.80 -36.71
CA TRP A 721 -13.04 2.56 -37.51
C TRP A 721 -13.54 2.83 -38.93
N THR A 722 -14.50 3.74 -39.13
CA THR A 722 -15.00 4.11 -40.46
C THR A 722 -13.87 4.66 -41.34
N LEU A 723 -13.01 5.50 -40.78
CA LEU A 723 -11.87 6.09 -41.49
C LEU A 723 -10.78 5.05 -41.78
N VAL A 724 -10.47 4.22 -40.79
CA VAL A 724 -9.29 3.33 -40.78
C VAL A 724 -9.49 2.05 -41.57
N PHE A 725 -10.73 1.57 -41.68
CA PHE A 725 -11.02 0.22 -42.16
C PHE A 725 -10.37 -0.15 -43.51
N PRO A 726 -10.37 0.72 -44.54
CA PRO A 726 -9.69 0.41 -45.80
C PRO A 726 -8.19 0.18 -45.62
N ILE A 727 -7.53 1.01 -44.82
CA ILE A 727 -6.08 0.92 -44.54
C ILE A 727 -5.77 -0.35 -43.76
N ASP A 728 -6.61 -0.70 -42.80
CA ASP A 728 -6.46 -1.88 -41.96
C ASP A 728 -6.61 -3.19 -42.76
N THR A 729 -7.45 -3.22 -43.81
CA THR A 729 -7.53 -4.37 -44.73
C THR A 729 -6.26 -4.56 -45.55
N ILE A 730 -5.68 -3.48 -46.09
CA ILE A 730 -4.41 -3.51 -46.83
C ILE A 730 -3.27 -3.98 -45.92
N LYS A 731 -3.23 -3.45 -44.69
CA LYS A 731 -2.25 -3.82 -43.67
C LYS A 731 -2.32 -5.31 -43.32
N SER A 732 -3.51 -5.84 -43.03
CA SER A 732 -3.66 -7.24 -42.60
C SER A 732 -3.23 -8.22 -43.68
N GLN A 733 -3.53 -7.90 -44.95
CA GLN A 733 -3.04 -8.63 -46.12
C GLN A 733 -1.51 -8.56 -46.25
N LEU A 734 -0.91 -7.39 -46.06
CA LEU A 734 0.55 -7.22 -46.10
C LEU A 734 1.29 -7.96 -44.98
N GLN A 735 0.68 -8.04 -43.78
CA GLN A 735 1.25 -8.72 -42.61
C GLN A 735 1.11 -10.26 -42.67
N SER A 736 0.18 -10.79 -43.46
CA SER A 736 0.01 -12.24 -43.69
C SER A 736 1.19 -12.88 -44.43
N GLY A 737 1.97 -12.09 -45.18
CA GLY A 737 3.18 -12.52 -45.88
C GLY A 737 2.99 -12.88 -47.36
N GLU A 738 1.75 -13.05 -47.85
CA GLU A 738 1.46 -13.49 -49.22
C GLU A 738 1.82 -12.45 -50.31
N ALA A 739 1.71 -11.15 -50.01
CA ALA A 739 1.99 -10.08 -50.98
C ALA A 739 3.37 -9.43 -50.78
N ARG A 740 4.15 -9.24 -51.86
CA ARG A 740 5.53 -8.69 -51.80
C ARG A 740 5.58 -7.17 -51.69
N SER A 741 4.56 -6.43 -52.14
CA SER A 741 4.52 -4.97 -52.07
C SER A 741 3.11 -4.39 -51.86
N LEU A 742 3.03 -3.16 -51.33
CA LEU A 742 1.77 -2.42 -51.14
C LEU A 742 1.01 -2.24 -52.47
N SER A 743 1.72 -1.94 -53.56
CA SER A 743 1.13 -1.79 -54.90
C SER A 743 0.46 -3.07 -55.40
N GLN A 744 1.06 -4.24 -55.13
CA GLN A 744 0.45 -5.53 -55.47
C GLN A 744 -0.83 -5.81 -54.67
N VAL A 745 -0.86 -5.47 -53.38
CA VAL A 745 -2.08 -5.62 -52.55
C VAL A 745 -3.19 -4.72 -53.08
N CYS A 746 -2.89 -3.44 -53.32
CA CYS A 746 -3.87 -2.48 -53.86
C CYS A 746 -4.38 -2.91 -55.25
N SER A 747 -3.50 -3.35 -56.14
CA SER A 747 -3.87 -3.84 -57.47
C SER A 747 -4.73 -5.11 -57.41
N THR A 748 -4.40 -6.04 -56.51
CA THR A 748 -5.16 -7.29 -56.31
C THR A 748 -6.54 -7.03 -55.72
N LEU A 749 -6.64 -6.12 -54.74
CA LEU A 749 -7.91 -5.69 -54.17
C LEU A 749 -8.78 -4.97 -55.20
N TYR A 750 -8.18 -4.13 -56.06
CA TYR A 750 -8.88 -3.41 -57.11
C TYR A 750 -9.36 -4.36 -58.23
N ARG A 751 -8.52 -5.32 -58.66
CA ARG A 751 -8.86 -6.33 -59.68
C ARG A 751 -9.89 -7.35 -59.21
N ASN A 752 -9.83 -7.75 -57.94
CA ASN A 752 -10.79 -8.72 -57.36
C ASN A 752 -12.05 -8.04 -56.78
N GLY A 753 -12.12 -6.70 -56.80
CA GLY A 753 -13.03 -5.88 -55.99
C GLY A 753 -14.24 -5.29 -56.72
N GLY A 754 -14.99 -6.10 -57.47
CA GLY A 754 -16.36 -5.73 -57.89
C GLY A 754 -17.35 -5.65 -56.73
N LEU A 755 -18.68 -5.67 -57.00
CA LEU A 755 -19.80 -5.57 -56.03
C LEU A 755 -19.65 -6.46 -54.75
N SER A 756 -18.84 -7.51 -54.81
CA SER A 756 -18.42 -8.43 -53.74
C SER A 756 -17.55 -7.80 -52.63
N LEU A 757 -16.82 -6.70 -52.90
CA LEU A 757 -16.07 -5.98 -51.87
C LEU A 757 -17.02 -5.41 -50.79
N ARG A 758 -18.23 -5.01 -51.21
CA ARG A 758 -19.27 -4.42 -50.35
C ARG A 758 -19.84 -5.41 -49.34
N THR A 759 -19.88 -6.71 -49.65
CA THR A 759 -20.36 -7.78 -48.75
C THR A 759 -19.24 -8.33 -47.86
N ARG A 760 -18.01 -8.46 -48.38
CA ARG A 760 -16.82 -8.82 -47.60
C ARG A 760 -16.46 -7.79 -46.52
N LEU A 761 -16.68 -6.50 -46.78
CA LEU A 761 -16.42 -5.41 -45.83
C LEU A 761 -17.59 -5.21 -44.84
N ARG A 762 -18.86 -5.47 -45.23
CA ARG A 762 -20.05 -5.20 -44.39
C ARG A 762 -20.13 -6.04 -43.11
N SER A 763 -19.88 -7.35 -43.19
CA SER A 763 -20.04 -8.24 -42.03
C SER A 763 -18.98 -8.00 -40.94
N PRO A 764 -17.69 -7.79 -41.26
CA PRO A 764 -16.68 -7.42 -40.26
C PRO A 764 -16.91 -6.01 -39.68
N VAL A 765 -17.38 -5.06 -40.50
CA VAL A 765 -17.79 -3.71 -40.03
C VAL A 765 -18.93 -3.82 -39.03
N LEU A 766 -19.96 -4.63 -39.28
CA LEU A 766 -21.04 -4.82 -38.29
C LEU A 766 -20.53 -5.46 -36.99
N SER A 767 -19.64 -6.46 -37.07
CA SER A 767 -19.05 -7.04 -35.86
C SER A 767 -18.15 -6.06 -35.11
N LEU A 768 -17.46 -5.15 -35.79
CA LEU A 768 -16.62 -4.12 -35.15
C LEU A 768 -17.42 -2.93 -34.64
N LEU A 769 -18.53 -2.57 -35.29
CA LEU A 769 -19.54 -1.67 -34.73
C LEU A 769 -20.13 -2.29 -33.46
N VAL A 770 -20.42 -3.59 -33.47
CA VAL A 770 -20.79 -4.34 -32.25
C VAL A 770 -19.63 -4.38 -31.26
N VAL A 771 -18.35 -4.35 -31.64
CA VAL A 771 -17.22 -4.20 -30.70
C VAL A 771 -17.14 -2.79 -30.10
N SER A 772 -17.41 -1.75 -30.88
CA SER A 772 -17.47 -0.36 -30.41
C SER A 772 -18.68 -0.08 -29.50
N TRP A 773 -19.75 -0.88 -29.63
CA TRP A 773 -20.99 -0.79 -28.82
C TRP A 773 -21.22 -1.96 -27.86
N THR A 774 -20.41 -3.02 -27.88
CA THR A 774 -20.51 -4.18 -26.95
C THR A 774 -20.39 -3.78 -25.49
N PRO A 775 -19.67 -2.69 -25.14
CA PRO A 775 -19.76 -2.20 -23.79
C PRO A 775 -21.23 -1.90 -23.39
N LEU A 776 -22.10 -1.41 -24.29
CA LEU A 776 -23.52 -1.15 -24.00
C LEU A 776 -24.44 -2.39 -23.98
N PHE A 777 -24.13 -3.47 -24.68
CA PHE A 777 -25.14 -4.52 -24.97
C PHE A 777 -25.03 -5.82 -24.15
N LYS A 778 -23.93 -6.09 -23.44
CA LYS A 778 -23.78 -7.35 -22.67
C LYS A 778 -22.92 -7.17 -21.43
N CYS A 779 -23.59 -6.89 -20.30
CA CYS A 779 -23.31 -7.35 -18.93
C CYS A 779 -23.65 -6.27 -17.91
N ARG A 780 -24.86 -6.36 -17.34
CA ARG A 780 -25.35 -5.58 -16.19
C ARG A 780 -24.48 -5.72 -14.92
N ASN A 781 -23.53 -6.66 -14.89
CA ASN A 781 -22.70 -6.98 -13.73
C ASN A 781 -21.18 -6.76 -13.91
N ILE A 782 -20.64 -6.64 -15.14
CA ILE A 782 -19.19 -6.41 -15.37
C ILE A 782 -18.88 -4.90 -15.42
N TYR A 783 -19.89 -4.13 -15.79
CA TYR A 783 -19.81 -2.71 -16.08
C TYR A 783 -19.45 -1.79 -14.90
N PRO A 784 -19.99 -1.97 -13.68
CA PRO A 784 -19.60 -1.15 -12.53
C PRO A 784 -18.09 -1.28 -12.24
N VAL A 785 -17.50 -2.45 -12.50
CA VAL A 785 -16.10 -2.76 -12.19
C VAL A 785 -15.12 -2.22 -13.24
N CYS A 786 -15.56 -1.91 -14.46
CA CYS A 786 -14.69 -1.25 -15.46
C CYS A 786 -14.95 0.27 -15.53
N LEU A 787 -16.18 0.73 -15.32
CA LEU A 787 -16.55 2.16 -15.33
C LEU A 787 -16.29 2.88 -14.02
N SER A 788 -16.35 2.24 -12.85
CA SER A 788 -15.81 2.86 -11.63
C SER A 788 -14.32 3.11 -11.75
N PHE A 789 -13.60 2.41 -12.64
CA PHE A 789 -12.18 2.66 -12.86
C PHE A 789 -11.91 3.67 -13.97
N ILE A 790 -12.66 3.68 -15.07
CA ILE A 790 -12.53 4.72 -16.12
C ILE A 790 -13.12 6.06 -15.65
N SER A 791 -14.21 6.09 -14.87
CA SER A 791 -14.78 7.33 -14.32
C SER A 791 -13.91 7.89 -13.19
N VAL A 792 -13.31 7.05 -12.34
CA VAL A 792 -12.32 7.49 -11.34
C VAL A 792 -11.04 7.98 -12.02
N TRP A 793 -10.66 7.42 -13.16
CA TRP A 793 -9.46 7.85 -13.89
C TRP A 793 -9.70 9.13 -14.74
N SER A 794 -10.89 9.27 -15.35
CA SER A 794 -11.34 10.50 -16.04
C SER A 794 -11.59 11.65 -15.06
N LYS A 795 -12.24 11.40 -13.90
CA LYS A 795 -12.45 12.42 -12.87
C LYS A 795 -11.13 12.83 -12.20
N ARG A 796 -10.18 11.90 -11.98
CA ARG A 796 -8.89 12.25 -11.40
C ARG A 796 -7.93 12.96 -12.35
N ARG A 797 -8.03 12.78 -13.67
CA ARG A 797 -7.08 13.45 -14.59
C ARG A 797 -7.49 14.87 -14.98
N PHE A 798 -8.79 15.21 -14.92
CA PHE A 798 -9.21 16.62 -14.99
C PHE A 798 -8.90 17.36 -13.69
N LEU A 799 -9.14 16.75 -12.52
CA LEU A 799 -8.65 17.30 -11.25
C LEU A 799 -7.12 17.39 -11.17
N VAL A 800 -6.35 16.50 -11.82
CA VAL A 800 -4.87 16.61 -11.82
C VAL A 800 -4.35 17.62 -12.84
N SER A 801 -5.18 18.05 -13.81
CA SER A 801 -4.84 19.20 -14.67
C SER A 801 -5.16 20.51 -13.95
N ASP A 802 -6.26 20.60 -13.22
CA ASP A 802 -6.63 21.80 -12.47
C ASP A 802 -5.81 21.96 -11.17
N VAL A 803 -5.39 20.86 -10.53
CA VAL A 803 -4.54 20.88 -9.31
C VAL A 803 -3.05 21.06 -9.63
N MET A 804 -2.63 21.04 -10.91
CA MET A 804 -1.26 21.46 -11.28
C MET A 804 -1.16 22.95 -11.61
N ASP A 805 -2.26 23.70 -11.59
CA ASP A 805 -2.32 25.08 -12.06
C ASP A 805 -2.34 26.15 -10.95
N ASP A 806 -2.50 25.73 -9.68
CA ASP A 806 -2.55 26.60 -8.49
C ASP A 806 -1.26 26.57 -7.64
N SER A 807 -0.20 25.87 -8.06
CA SER A 807 1.05 25.75 -7.28
C SER A 807 2.29 26.37 -7.96
N VAL A 808 2.11 27.32 -8.89
CA VAL A 808 3.20 28.17 -9.42
C VAL A 808 2.70 29.60 -9.54
N GLY A 809 2.60 30.29 -8.40
CA GLY A 809 2.25 31.70 -8.35
C GLY A 809 2.02 32.14 -6.92
N ASP A 810 3.11 32.38 -6.19
CA ASP A 810 3.21 33.48 -5.21
C ASP A 810 4.56 33.40 -4.48
N LEU A 811 5.57 33.90 -5.17
CA LEU A 811 6.83 34.34 -4.58
C LEU A 811 7.36 35.48 -5.46
N HIS A 812 6.73 36.66 -5.33
CA HIS A 812 7.33 37.98 -5.50
C HIS A 812 6.26 39.05 -5.28
N TYR A 813 6.30 39.73 -4.12
CA TYR A 813 6.25 41.18 -3.91
C TYR A 813 5.71 41.55 -2.51
N ALA A 814 6.57 42.24 -1.75
CA ALA A 814 6.38 43.01 -0.50
C ALA A 814 5.93 42.28 0.77
#